data_AF-R7HGN4-F1
#
_entry.id   AF-R7HGN4-F1
#
_cell.length_a   1.000
_cell.length_b   1.000
_cell.length_c   1.000
_cell.angle_alpha   90.00
_cell.angle_beta   90.00
_cell.angle_gamma   90.00
#
_symmetry.space_group_name_H-M   'P 1'
#
loop_
_entity.id
_entity.type
_entity.pdbx_description
1 polymer ?
#
loop_
_entity_poly.entity_id
_entity_poly.type
_entity_poly.pdbx_seq_one_letter_code
_entity_poly.pdbx_strand_id
1 'polypeptide(L)'
;MCVGSGIFTVSGEVTVTDNTKGGTKGADGKFTGDTKNNVYLPTGKTITIGTDKLSEGAQLGVTVSGDYGDYPFTSGWNANMSDKTPSDYFISDTDGYVAKLNGSELKMVTHVHNWTYTASGDTITATCKNCSNNNGNDFSGGSVTIQKPEKTKFNDGKDENAKVESVGWFGKAPSVAYAVKDGNTLSAAPVNAGTYTAGITLGNVTVSVTYIIDKATQTAPTGLTTKGDIKNSGTGEIKNTAEDMEYNISANATTGWITCDNGSTRVAPGTYYVRYKETDNYLASAVSAALTVKAHTHSGGNATCQKKAVCDGCGQEYGELGNHKFTETVSKMYLKSAATCQSPAVYYKSCLVCDEKSSETFEYGEKDFSNHIGNTYLVGQKEATCYAEGYTGDTYCSTCNHEIERGTSIAKNAHNPASVWTTDETDHWKECQTVGCGNIIDKAHHSGGEATCVNKAICEVCKIEYGDVDATNHKHTEVRGAKDATCCEKGYTGDTYCTDCNALISSGAEIPATGNHTDVDGKWESDGENHWHTCYFGTKFDVTAHTGGEATCVNKAICEVCKIEYGDVDATNHKNTEIRGATDPTCCEAGYTGDKWCTDCNTKIESGSEISSTGNHTDVDGKWESDGTNHWHTCYFGTKFDITAHNGGEATCKSPAECSECGHSYGPLDANNHKGTTYLKNQKEATCFEEGYTGDTYCSDCNEKIADGQSIAKNAHNPASVWTTNEHDHWKECQTVGCGNVIDKAAHSGGEATCVSKAVCEVCKAQYGDVDVANHKHTEIRDAKPATEQEKGYTGDTWCIDCNKKIATGSEIAMLEHKLTLVEAKDATVTEQGNIKYYYCENCGKYFADEDGTKEISLSETVIQKFPPEIIEGNNATVNNGEKKSLTFRSNAAFADFIRVELDGKTLDEKDYTKAEGSIIVTLNNNFVSTLSVGEHTLGIVSESGTATAKFTVKASEIPNESPKTGDDNMVAVWSFAAVLSLAVLGFTTVVSKKKRAK
;
A
#
# COMPACT_ATOMS: atom_id res chain seq x y z
N MET A 1 89.58 2.71 -111.29
CA MET A 1 89.21 3.79 -112.24
C MET A 1 87.80 4.31 -111.98
N CYS A 2 87.59 5.63 -112.02
CA CYS A 2 86.27 6.26 -111.96
C CYS A 2 85.99 7.03 -113.27
N VAL A 3 84.79 6.85 -113.86
CA VAL A 3 84.41 7.48 -115.14
C VAL A 3 83.03 8.12 -114.99
N GLY A 4 82.96 9.46 -115.13
CA GLY A 4 81.75 10.23 -114.80
C GLY A 4 80.58 10.10 -115.79
N SER A 5 80.77 9.51 -116.98
CA SER A 5 79.83 9.66 -118.11
C SER A 5 79.66 8.44 -119.04
N GLY A 6 79.93 7.21 -118.57
CA GLY A 6 79.45 5.97 -119.20
C GLY A 6 80.33 5.34 -120.28
N ILE A 7 79.79 4.29 -120.92
CA ILE A 7 80.36 3.33 -121.89
C ILE A 7 81.90 3.32 -121.96
N PHE A 8 82.49 2.36 -121.24
CA PHE A 8 83.88 1.95 -121.46
C PHE A 8 83.91 0.81 -122.50
N THR A 9 84.65 1.02 -123.58
CA THR A 9 84.87 0.05 -124.67
C THR A 9 86.36 -0.29 -124.73
N VAL A 10 86.69 -1.58 -124.88
CA VAL A 10 88.08 -2.05 -124.97
C VAL A 10 88.20 -3.07 -126.11
N SER A 11 89.32 -3.02 -126.85
CA SER A 11 89.57 -3.82 -128.06
C SER A 11 91.05 -4.19 -128.17
N GLY A 12 91.35 -5.41 -128.63
CA GLY A 12 92.64 -6.07 -128.44
C GLY A 12 92.64 -6.96 -127.18
N GLU A 13 93.69 -7.75 -126.98
CA GLU A 13 93.84 -8.53 -125.73
C GLU A 13 94.00 -7.58 -124.52
N VAL A 14 93.16 -7.76 -123.50
CA VAL A 14 93.15 -6.93 -122.29
C VAL A 14 93.53 -7.75 -121.08
N THR A 15 94.77 -7.58 -120.61
CA THR A 15 95.23 -8.08 -119.31
C THR A 15 94.99 -7.01 -118.25
N VAL A 16 94.16 -7.31 -117.26
CA VAL A 16 93.95 -6.44 -116.09
C VAL A 16 94.71 -7.04 -114.90
N THR A 17 95.83 -6.43 -114.52
CA THR A 17 96.56 -6.76 -113.29
C THR A 17 96.07 -5.92 -112.12
N ASP A 18 96.36 -6.37 -110.89
CA ASP A 18 96.24 -5.59 -109.65
C ASP A 18 94.83 -5.05 -109.30
N ASN A 19 93.78 -5.48 -110.01
CA ASN A 19 92.38 -5.22 -109.68
C ASN A 19 91.84 -6.24 -108.66
N THR A 20 92.49 -6.31 -107.49
CA THR A 20 92.12 -7.20 -106.39
C THR A 20 92.11 -6.45 -105.05
N LYS A 21 91.31 -6.97 -104.10
CA LYS A 21 90.85 -6.29 -102.88
C LYS A 21 91.98 -5.98 -101.88
N GLY A 22 92.54 -4.76 -101.94
CA GLY A 22 93.60 -4.27 -101.04
C GLY A 22 93.19 -3.13 -100.10
N GLY A 23 92.48 -3.41 -99.00
CA GLY A 23 92.19 -2.38 -97.98
C GLY A 23 91.44 -2.87 -96.74
N THR A 24 91.55 -2.10 -95.65
CA THR A 24 90.97 -2.43 -94.34
C THR A 24 89.65 -1.67 -94.14
N LYS A 25 88.62 -2.32 -93.58
CA LYS A 25 87.30 -1.70 -93.36
C LYS A 25 87.29 -0.89 -92.05
N GLY A 26 86.93 0.39 -92.14
CA GLY A 26 86.66 1.24 -90.98
C GLY A 26 85.28 0.94 -90.35
N ALA A 27 85.08 1.40 -89.13
CA ALA A 27 83.82 1.23 -88.39
C ALA A 27 82.63 2.01 -89.00
N ASP A 28 82.89 2.96 -89.91
CA ASP A 28 81.88 3.65 -90.72
C ASP A 28 81.48 2.87 -91.98
N GLY A 29 82.02 1.66 -92.16
CA GLY A 29 81.79 0.79 -93.31
C GLY A 29 82.65 1.07 -94.54
N LYS A 30 83.43 2.16 -94.56
CA LYS A 30 84.29 2.50 -95.70
C LYS A 30 85.64 1.79 -95.62
N PHE A 31 86.22 1.45 -96.76
CA PHE A 31 87.56 0.87 -96.82
C PHE A 31 88.64 1.96 -96.91
N THR A 32 89.67 1.87 -96.06
CA THR A 32 90.89 2.68 -96.12
C THR A 32 92.08 1.77 -96.44
N GLY A 33 92.74 2.08 -97.55
CA GLY A 33 93.65 1.18 -98.26
C GLY A 33 93.72 1.58 -99.73
N ASP A 34 94.47 0.84 -100.56
CA ASP A 34 94.78 1.28 -101.92
C ASP A 34 93.68 0.91 -102.94
N THR A 35 92.54 1.61 -102.87
CA THR A 35 91.35 1.39 -103.70
C THR A 35 91.47 1.92 -105.15
N LYS A 36 92.68 2.29 -105.62
CA LYS A 36 92.87 2.93 -106.95
C LYS A 36 92.39 2.07 -108.14
N ASN A 37 92.41 0.74 -108.00
CA ASN A 37 92.30 -0.18 -109.14
C ASN A 37 90.87 -0.68 -109.46
N ASN A 38 89.95 -0.68 -108.49
CA ASN A 38 88.56 -1.15 -108.69
C ASN A 38 87.78 -0.35 -109.74
N VAL A 39 86.70 -0.92 -110.28
CA VAL A 39 85.79 -0.25 -111.23
C VAL A 39 84.55 0.26 -110.51
N TYR A 40 84.32 1.57 -110.58
CA TYR A 40 83.19 2.26 -109.95
C TYR A 40 82.15 2.67 -110.99
N LEU A 41 80.91 2.18 -110.86
CA LEU A 41 79.83 2.38 -111.83
C LEU A 41 78.66 3.19 -111.23
N PRO A 42 78.31 4.35 -111.80
CA PRO A 42 77.04 5.04 -111.52
C PRO A 42 75.82 4.23 -111.99
N THR A 43 74.67 4.44 -111.35
CA THR A 43 73.38 3.79 -111.69
C THR A 43 73.09 3.84 -113.20
N GLY A 44 72.73 2.69 -113.79
CA GLY A 44 72.38 2.59 -115.21
C GLY A 44 73.55 2.75 -116.19
N LYS A 45 74.79 2.45 -115.80
CA LYS A 45 75.97 2.39 -116.69
C LYS A 45 76.51 0.96 -116.79
N THR A 46 76.83 0.52 -118.01
CA THR A 46 77.40 -0.80 -118.30
C THR A 46 78.85 -0.74 -118.77
N ILE A 47 79.58 -1.82 -118.52
CA ILE A 47 80.86 -2.13 -119.17
C ILE A 47 80.58 -2.91 -120.46
N THR A 48 81.26 -2.57 -121.55
CA THR A 48 81.21 -3.34 -122.82
C THR A 48 82.59 -3.90 -123.13
N ILE A 49 82.69 -5.23 -123.21
CA ILE A 49 83.89 -5.93 -123.67
C ILE A 49 83.82 -6.03 -125.19
N GLY A 50 84.93 -5.79 -125.88
CA GLY A 50 85.02 -5.89 -127.34
C GLY A 50 84.97 -7.33 -127.84
N THR A 51 85.40 -7.54 -129.09
CA THR A 51 85.40 -8.85 -129.78
C THR A 51 86.36 -9.87 -129.21
N ASP A 52 87.34 -9.43 -128.41
CA ASP A 52 88.43 -10.24 -127.88
C ASP A 52 88.11 -10.72 -126.46
N LYS A 53 88.77 -11.80 -126.01
CA LYS A 53 88.54 -12.40 -124.69
C LYS A 53 89.34 -11.69 -123.60
N LEU A 54 88.85 -11.72 -122.35
CA LEU A 54 89.71 -11.45 -121.19
C LEU A 54 90.67 -12.62 -120.96
N SER A 55 91.87 -12.32 -120.49
CA SER A 55 92.87 -13.32 -120.09
C SER A 55 92.34 -14.22 -118.96
N GLU A 56 92.67 -15.52 -119.00
CA GLU A 56 92.24 -16.45 -117.96
C GLU A 56 92.77 -16.07 -116.57
N GLY A 57 91.88 -16.06 -115.58
CA GLY A 57 92.18 -15.63 -114.21
C GLY A 57 92.02 -14.13 -113.94
N ALA A 58 91.71 -13.31 -114.95
CA ALA A 58 91.36 -11.91 -114.73
C ALA A 58 90.05 -11.78 -113.93
N GLN A 59 90.06 -10.93 -112.89
CA GLN A 59 88.88 -10.61 -112.09
C GLN A 59 88.69 -9.09 -112.00
N LEU A 60 87.44 -8.67 -111.84
CA LEU A 60 87.03 -7.27 -111.78
C LEU A 60 86.21 -7.03 -110.52
N GLY A 61 86.77 -6.27 -109.58
CA GLY A 61 86.03 -5.72 -108.43
C GLY A 61 85.06 -4.62 -108.91
N VAL A 62 83.77 -4.81 -108.64
CA VAL A 62 82.70 -3.90 -109.06
C VAL A 62 82.03 -3.28 -107.85
N THR A 63 82.15 -1.96 -107.76
CA THR A 63 81.36 -1.11 -106.86
C THR A 63 80.31 -0.36 -107.68
N VAL A 64 79.03 -0.63 -107.44
CA VAL A 64 77.91 0.19 -107.96
C VAL A 64 77.60 1.34 -107.01
N SER A 65 77.10 2.46 -107.54
CA SER A 65 76.83 3.67 -106.76
C SER A 65 75.46 4.26 -107.07
N GLY A 66 74.72 4.62 -106.02
CA GLY A 66 73.33 5.03 -106.08
C GLY A 66 72.38 3.84 -106.19
N ASP A 67 71.69 3.55 -105.08
CA ASP A 67 70.56 2.63 -104.90
C ASP A 67 70.79 1.14 -105.27
N TYR A 68 70.71 0.27 -104.25
CA TYR A 68 70.91 -1.17 -104.41
C TYR A 68 69.66 -1.85 -104.99
N GLY A 69 69.76 -2.32 -106.25
CA GLY A 69 68.72 -3.10 -106.92
C GLY A 69 69.26 -3.89 -108.12
N ASP A 70 68.38 -4.67 -108.76
CA ASP A 70 68.64 -5.60 -109.88
C ASP A 70 69.03 -4.88 -111.20
N TYR A 71 70.07 -4.04 -111.15
CA TYR A 71 70.57 -3.29 -112.30
C TYR A 71 71.60 -4.09 -113.10
N PRO A 72 71.48 -4.12 -114.44
CA PRO A 72 72.49 -4.71 -115.31
C PRO A 72 73.73 -3.82 -115.39
N PHE A 73 74.92 -4.40 -115.23
CA PHE A 73 76.19 -3.66 -115.25
C PHE A 73 77.16 -4.08 -116.36
N THR A 74 76.78 -5.03 -117.22
CA THR A 74 77.53 -5.42 -118.41
C THR A 74 76.63 -5.53 -119.64
N SER A 75 77.22 -5.37 -120.83
CA SER A 75 76.56 -5.57 -122.13
C SER A 75 77.49 -6.29 -123.10
N GLY A 76 76.96 -7.25 -123.87
CA GLY A 76 77.70 -8.03 -124.88
C GLY A 76 78.35 -9.34 -124.39
N TRP A 77 78.17 -9.71 -123.12
CA TRP A 77 78.92 -10.80 -122.45
C TRP A 77 78.81 -12.20 -123.11
N ASN A 78 77.61 -12.59 -123.56
CA ASN A 78 77.27 -14.00 -123.87
C ASN A 78 78.08 -14.67 -125.01
N ALA A 79 78.86 -13.94 -125.80
CA ALA A 79 79.65 -14.51 -126.90
C ALA A 79 81.10 -14.86 -126.51
N ASN A 80 81.69 -14.12 -125.56
CA ASN A 80 83.15 -14.03 -125.46
C ASN A 80 83.77 -14.76 -124.26
N MET A 81 82.94 -15.25 -123.32
CA MET A 81 83.38 -16.11 -122.20
C MET A 81 82.47 -17.33 -122.06
N SER A 82 82.72 -18.32 -122.91
CA SER A 82 82.14 -19.65 -122.77
C SER A 82 82.68 -20.34 -121.51
N ASP A 83 81.90 -21.31 -121.00
CA ASP A 83 82.34 -22.35 -120.06
C ASP A 83 82.64 -21.93 -118.60
N LYS A 84 82.33 -20.68 -118.18
CA LYS A 84 82.42 -20.21 -116.77
C LYS A 84 81.24 -19.35 -116.34
N THR A 85 81.06 -19.17 -115.02
CA THR A 85 80.00 -18.34 -114.44
C THR A 85 80.42 -16.87 -114.35
N PRO A 86 79.48 -15.92 -114.29
CA PRO A 86 79.84 -14.51 -114.14
C PRO A 86 80.60 -14.20 -112.84
N SER A 87 80.31 -14.95 -111.77
CA SER A 87 80.98 -14.89 -110.47
C SER A 87 82.45 -15.32 -110.49
N ASP A 88 82.91 -16.00 -111.55
CA ASP A 88 84.34 -16.32 -111.72
C ASP A 88 85.16 -15.09 -112.13
N TYR A 89 84.52 -14.09 -112.75
CA TYR A 89 85.15 -12.88 -113.30
C TYR A 89 84.76 -11.59 -112.56
N PHE A 90 83.58 -11.53 -111.91
CA PHE A 90 83.09 -10.34 -111.21
C PHE A 90 82.79 -10.61 -109.75
N ILE A 91 83.26 -9.71 -108.88
CA ILE A 91 83.04 -9.79 -107.43
C ILE A 91 82.38 -8.48 -106.95
N SER A 92 81.35 -8.61 -106.12
CA SER A 92 80.74 -7.47 -105.41
C SER A 92 81.68 -6.97 -104.31
N ASP A 93 82.00 -5.68 -104.33
CA ASP A 93 82.71 -5.03 -103.22
C ASP A 93 81.79 -4.80 -101.98
N THR A 94 80.48 -5.01 -102.13
CA THR A 94 79.48 -4.87 -101.04
C THR A 94 79.06 -6.23 -100.50
N ASP A 95 79.21 -6.41 -99.19
CA ASP A 95 78.80 -7.61 -98.46
C ASP A 95 77.27 -7.85 -98.57
N GLY A 96 76.85 -9.11 -98.78
CA GLY A 96 75.44 -9.50 -98.85
C GLY A 96 74.80 -9.47 -100.25
N TYR A 97 75.56 -9.05 -101.28
CA TYR A 97 75.16 -9.08 -102.70
C TYR A 97 76.05 -10.03 -103.51
N VAL A 98 75.47 -10.66 -104.55
CA VAL A 98 76.18 -11.55 -105.49
C VAL A 98 75.90 -11.18 -106.95
N ALA A 99 76.89 -11.39 -107.83
CA ALA A 99 76.74 -11.22 -109.26
C ALA A 99 76.02 -12.45 -109.87
N LYS A 100 74.90 -12.24 -110.57
CA LYS A 100 74.06 -13.32 -111.11
C LYS A 100 73.55 -13.00 -112.51
N LEU A 101 73.67 -13.97 -113.43
CA LEU A 101 73.12 -13.86 -114.77
C LEU A 101 71.59 -13.85 -114.71
N ASN A 102 70.96 -12.91 -115.42
CA ASN A 102 69.51 -12.84 -115.55
C ASN A 102 69.16 -12.53 -117.01
N GLY A 103 68.88 -13.58 -117.79
CA GLY A 103 68.78 -13.50 -119.25
C GLY A 103 70.16 -13.33 -119.90
N SER A 104 70.31 -12.27 -120.70
CA SER A 104 71.57 -11.90 -121.38
C SER A 104 72.39 -10.85 -120.63
N GLU A 105 71.96 -10.45 -119.43
CA GLU A 105 72.57 -9.37 -118.64
C GLU A 105 73.08 -9.89 -117.29
N LEU A 106 74.15 -9.27 -116.78
CA LEU A 106 74.69 -9.55 -115.45
C LEU A 106 74.25 -8.49 -114.43
N LYS A 107 73.68 -8.93 -113.32
CA LYS A 107 73.10 -8.09 -112.26
C LYS A 107 73.71 -8.39 -110.90
N MET A 108 73.70 -7.42 -109.99
CA MET A 108 73.94 -7.66 -108.55
C MET A 108 72.60 -7.88 -107.86
N VAL A 109 72.47 -8.95 -107.05
CA VAL A 109 71.22 -9.32 -106.36
C VAL A 109 71.45 -9.60 -104.87
N THR A 110 70.42 -9.39 -104.04
CA THR A 110 70.46 -9.70 -102.60
C THR A 110 70.38 -11.20 -102.31
N HIS A 111 71.02 -11.65 -101.23
CA HIS A 111 70.77 -12.99 -100.66
C HIS A 111 69.54 -12.97 -99.71
N VAL A 112 68.94 -14.14 -99.49
CA VAL A 112 67.67 -14.29 -98.74
C VAL A 112 67.77 -15.44 -97.73
N HIS A 113 67.37 -15.21 -96.48
CA HIS A 113 67.37 -16.24 -95.43
C HIS A 113 66.07 -17.04 -95.39
N ASN A 114 66.17 -18.37 -95.27
CA ASN A 114 65.05 -19.26 -94.96
C ASN A 114 65.19 -19.82 -93.54
N TRP A 115 64.13 -19.77 -92.74
CA TRP A 115 64.16 -20.15 -91.32
C TRP A 115 63.38 -21.44 -91.05
N THR A 116 63.96 -22.35 -90.27
CA THR A 116 63.26 -23.52 -89.71
C THR A 116 63.23 -23.47 -88.20
N TYR A 117 62.09 -23.82 -87.60
CA TYR A 117 61.84 -23.75 -86.16
C TYR A 117 61.68 -25.15 -85.56
N THR A 118 62.27 -25.37 -84.39
CA THR A 118 62.15 -26.62 -83.61
C THR A 118 61.88 -26.29 -82.15
N ALA A 119 60.76 -26.77 -81.60
CA ALA A 119 60.48 -26.73 -80.17
C ALA A 119 60.96 -28.04 -79.51
N SER A 120 61.59 -27.92 -78.34
CA SER A 120 62.09 -29.05 -77.55
C SER A 120 61.90 -28.74 -76.07
N GLY A 121 60.82 -29.28 -75.48
CA GLY A 121 60.41 -29.01 -74.11
C GLY A 121 60.27 -27.51 -73.83
N ASP A 122 61.12 -27.00 -72.95
CA ASP A 122 61.13 -25.62 -72.48
C ASP A 122 61.87 -24.63 -73.39
N THR A 123 62.29 -25.07 -74.57
CA THR A 123 63.13 -24.32 -75.51
C THR A 123 62.58 -24.31 -76.94
N ILE A 124 62.83 -23.22 -77.68
CA ILE A 124 62.53 -23.12 -79.10
C ILE A 124 63.74 -22.54 -79.83
N THR A 125 64.24 -23.26 -80.85
CA THR A 125 65.34 -22.82 -81.70
C THR A 125 64.84 -22.49 -83.10
N ALA A 126 65.30 -21.35 -83.63
CA ALA A 126 65.15 -20.94 -85.03
C ALA A 126 66.53 -20.98 -85.71
N THR A 127 66.63 -21.57 -86.90
CA THR A 127 67.92 -21.78 -87.61
C THR A 127 67.80 -21.40 -89.09
N CYS A 128 68.81 -20.69 -89.64
CA CYS A 128 68.89 -20.47 -91.09
C CYS A 128 69.21 -21.78 -91.82
N LYS A 129 68.45 -22.09 -92.87
CA LYS A 129 68.84 -23.06 -93.91
C LYS A 129 69.21 -22.35 -95.20
N ASN A 130 70.10 -23.00 -95.96
CA ASN A 130 70.62 -22.54 -97.26
C ASN A 130 71.33 -21.17 -97.14
N CYS A 131 72.12 -21.01 -96.07
CA CYS A 131 73.02 -19.87 -95.90
C CYS A 131 74.34 -20.19 -96.65
N SER A 132 74.48 -19.74 -97.88
CA SER A 132 75.67 -19.96 -98.74
C SER A 132 76.46 -18.66 -98.95
N ASN A 133 77.79 -18.76 -99.12
CA ASN A 133 78.65 -17.59 -99.32
C ASN A 133 78.74 -17.14 -100.79
N ASN A 134 79.40 -15.99 -101.04
CA ASN A 134 79.54 -15.40 -102.38
C ASN A 134 80.31 -16.25 -103.42
N ASN A 135 80.92 -17.37 -103.01
CA ASN A 135 81.58 -18.34 -103.90
C ASN A 135 80.81 -19.67 -104.02
N GLY A 136 79.58 -19.75 -103.50
CA GLY A 136 78.72 -20.94 -103.58
C GLY A 136 79.02 -22.02 -102.53
N ASN A 137 79.91 -21.77 -101.57
CA ASN A 137 80.14 -22.70 -100.46
C ASN A 137 79.01 -22.57 -99.44
N ASP A 138 78.36 -23.69 -99.11
CA ASP A 138 77.32 -23.76 -98.08
C ASP A 138 77.94 -23.71 -96.68
N PHE A 139 77.34 -22.98 -95.74
CA PHE A 139 77.81 -22.90 -94.36
C PHE A 139 76.65 -23.05 -93.36
N SER A 140 76.98 -23.39 -92.11
CA SER A 140 75.98 -23.51 -91.05
C SER A 140 75.37 -22.14 -90.76
N GLY A 141 74.18 -21.89 -91.30
CA GLY A 141 73.41 -20.68 -91.05
C GLY A 141 73.12 -20.50 -89.56
N GLY A 142 73.22 -19.26 -89.09
CA GLY A 142 73.09 -18.95 -87.67
C GLY A 142 71.75 -19.38 -87.07
N SER A 143 71.78 -19.69 -85.77
CA SER A 143 70.60 -20.05 -84.98
C SER A 143 70.41 -19.14 -83.77
N VAL A 144 69.15 -19.03 -83.33
CA VAL A 144 68.74 -18.36 -82.10
C VAL A 144 67.82 -19.29 -81.32
N THR A 145 68.14 -19.54 -80.05
CA THR A 145 67.33 -20.31 -79.11
C THR A 145 66.76 -19.39 -78.06
N ILE A 146 65.44 -19.45 -77.85
CA ILE A 146 64.79 -18.93 -76.64
C ILE A 146 64.52 -20.09 -75.68
N GLN A 147 64.83 -19.87 -74.39
CA GLN A 147 64.47 -20.75 -73.28
C GLN A 147 63.44 -20.02 -72.41
N LYS A 148 62.43 -20.72 -71.87
CA LYS A 148 61.45 -20.10 -70.95
C LYS A 148 62.16 -19.54 -69.70
N PRO A 149 61.59 -18.53 -69.00
CA PRO A 149 62.08 -18.12 -67.70
C PRO A 149 62.04 -19.27 -66.68
N GLU A 150 63.08 -19.41 -65.84
CA GLU A 150 63.13 -20.45 -64.80
C GLU A 150 62.21 -20.16 -63.60
N LYS A 151 61.73 -18.91 -63.47
CA LYS A 151 60.90 -18.45 -62.36
C LYS A 151 59.52 -19.09 -62.36
N THR A 152 59.22 -19.71 -61.22
CA THR A 152 57.94 -20.36 -60.93
C THR A 152 57.19 -19.73 -59.76
N LYS A 153 57.68 -18.65 -59.13
CA LYS A 153 57.04 -18.02 -57.96
C LYS A 153 57.05 -16.50 -58.00
N PHE A 154 55.96 -15.90 -57.54
CA PHE A 154 55.78 -14.45 -57.42
C PHE A 154 56.81 -13.79 -56.49
N ASN A 155 57.35 -12.65 -56.93
CA ASN A 155 57.99 -11.62 -56.11
C ASN A 155 59.21 -12.09 -55.25
N ASP A 156 60.10 -12.90 -55.83
CA ASP A 156 61.36 -13.33 -55.21
C ASP A 156 62.51 -12.28 -55.28
N GLY A 157 62.19 -11.05 -55.68
CA GLY A 157 63.10 -9.92 -55.69
C GLY A 157 64.06 -9.83 -56.90
N LYS A 158 63.83 -10.58 -57.98
CA LYS A 158 64.58 -10.44 -59.24
C LYS A 158 63.64 -10.58 -60.44
N ASP A 159 63.76 -9.70 -61.42
CA ASP A 159 63.23 -9.94 -62.76
C ASP A 159 64.16 -10.90 -63.51
N GLU A 160 63.60 -11.85 -64.26
CA GLU A 160 64.38 -12.78 -65.10
C GLU A 160 63.69 -13.00 -66.44
N ASN A 161 64.29 -12.39 -67.45
CA ASN A 161 63.82 -12.48 -68.83
C ASN A 161 64.04 -13.88 -69.40
N ALA A 162 63.22 -14.28 -70.37
CA ALA A 162 63.45 -15.48 -71.16
C ALA A 162 64.85 -15.42 -71.80
N LYS A 163 65.66 -16.47 -71.59
CA LYS A 163 67.06 -16.50 -72.01
C LYS A 163 67.13 -16.65 -73.53
N VAL A 164 67.91 -15.77 -74.18
CA VAL A 164 68.18 -15.83 -75.63
C VAL A 164 69.64 -16.16 -75.86
N GLU A 165 69.89 -17.27 -76.55
CA GLU A 165 71.23 -17.72 -76.96
C GLU A 165 71.32 -17.70 -78.49
N SER A 166 72.44 -17.27 -79.06
CA SER A 166 72.62 -17.16 -80.50
C SER A 166 73.98 -17.71 -80.96
N VAL A 167 73.99 -18.60 -81.95
CA VAL A 167 75.19 -19.27 -82.47
C VAL A 167 75.34 -18.96 -83.96
N GLY A 168 76.49 -18.43 -84.38
CA GLY A 168 76.73 -18.05 -85.79
C GLY A 168 75.85 -16.91 -86.30
N TRP A 169 75.29 -16.08 -85.39
CA TRP A 169 74.37 -15.00 -85.72
C TRP A 169 75.12 -13.69 -86.05
N PHE A 170 74.89 -13.14 -87.24
CA PHE A 170 75.53 -11.91 -87.74
C PHE A 170 74.51 -10.76 -87.87
N GLY A 171 74.06 -10.24 -86.74
CA GLY A 171 73.11 -9.11 -86.68
C GLY A 171 72.75 -8.72 -85.25
N LYS A 172 71.81 -7.78 -85.08
CA LYS A 172 71.20 -7.52 -83.76
C LYS A 172 70.33 -8.70 -83.34
N ALA A 173 70.44 -9.16 -82.11
CA ALA A 173 69.60 -10.26 -81.59
C ALA A 173 68.10 -9.86 -81.58
N PRO A 174 67.16 -10.80 -81.83
CA PRO A 174 65.73 -10.53 -81.80
C PRO A 174 65.26 -10.22 -80.38
N SER A 175 64.28 -9.32 -80.26
CA SER A 175 63.62 -8.99 -78.99
C SER A 175 62.57 -10.04 -78.62
N VAL A 176 62.57 -10.47 -77.36
CA VAL A 176 61.48 -11.28 -76.79
C VAL A 176 60.26 -10.41 -76.54
N ALA A 177 59.09 -10.85 -76.98
CA ALA A 177 57.79 -10.32 -76.60
C ALA A 177 57.14 -11.23 -75.54
N TYR A 178 56.42 -10.62 -74.59
CA TYR A 178 55.65 -11.34 -73.58
C TYR A 178 54.15 -11.08 -73.79
N ALA A 179 53.32 -12.05 -73.41
CA ALA A 179 51.86 -11.89 -73.41
C ALA A 179 51.22 -12.73 -72.29
N VAL A 180 50.02 -12.35 -71.86
CA VAL A 180 49.14 -13.28 -71.12
C VAL A 180 48.69 -14.41 -72.04
N LYS A 181 48.29 -15.54 -71.46
CA LYS A 181 47.84 -16.74 -72.22
C LYS A 181 46.78 -16.44 -73.30
N ASP A 182 45.90 -15.46 -73.04
CA ASP A 182 44.79 -15.07 -73.93
C ASP A 182 45.18 -14.03 -74.99
N GLY A 183 46.48 -13.76 -75.18
CA GLY A 183 47.03 -13.05 -76.35
C GLY A 183 47.32 -11.56 -76.18
N ASN A 184 46.94 -10.91 -75.08
CA ASN A 184 47.28 -9.51 -74.85
C ASN A 184 48.79 -9.35 -74.58
N THR A 185 49.47 -8.57 -75.42
CA THR A 185 50.91 -8.28 -75.32
C THR A 185 51.25 -7.42 -74.11
N LEU A 186 52.33 -7.75 -73.43
CA LEU A 186 52.89 -7.01 -72.30
C LEU A 186 54.09 -6.17 -72.74
N SER A 187 54.26 -4.99 -72.14
CA SER A 187 55.38 -4.07 -72.41
C SER A 187 56.71 -4.48 -71.76
N ALA A 188 56.67 -5.43 -70.83
CA ALA A 188 57.80 -5.98 -70.10
C ALA A 188 57.53 -7.45 -69.73
N ALA A 189 58.48 -8.11 -69.06
CA ALA A 189 58.23 -9.41 -68.45
C ALA A 189 57.13 -9.29 -67.36
N PRO A 190 56.20 -10.25 -67.26
CA PRO A 190 55.19 -10.26 -66.20
C PRO A 190 55.82 -10.55 -64.84
N VAL A 191 55.46 -9.73 -63.84
CA VAL A 191 55.92 -9.84 -62.45
C VAL A 191 54.89 -10.46 -61.51
N ASN A 192 53.62 -10.59 -61.94
CA ASN A 192 52.50 -11.11 -61.15
C ASN A 192 52.32 -12.62 -61.30
N ALA A 193 51.65 -13.27 -60.34
CA ALA A 193 51.23 -14.66 -60.48
C ALA A 193 50.26 -14.83 -61.67
N GLY A 194 50.36 -15.94 -62.40
CA GLY A 194 49.55 -16.19 -63.61
C GLY A 194 50.21 -17.09 -64.65
N THR A 195 49.53 -17.30 -65.79
CA THR A 195 50.06 -18.06 -66.94
C THR A 195 50.36 -17.12 -68.10
N TYR A 196 51.59 -17.20 -68.62
CA TYR A 196 52.14 -16.27 -69.59
C TYR A 196 52.85 -16.99 -70.74
N THR A 197 53.08 -16.27 -71.83
CA THR A 197 53.88 -16.74 -72.97
C THR A 197 55.02 -15.76 -73.25
N ALA A 198 56.20 -16.30 -73.56
CA ALA A 198 57.35 -15.55 -74.05
C ALA A 198 57.69 -16.04 -75.46
N GLY A 199 57.94 -15.13 -76.41
CA GLY A 199 58.14 -15.51 -77.80
C GLY A 199 59.04 -14.57 -78.60
N ILE A 200 59.50 -15.07 -79.74
CA ILE A 200 60.33 -14.33 -80.71
C ILE A 200 59.66 -14.34 -82.09
N THR A 201 59.90 -13.28 -82.87
CA THR A 201 59.44 -13.15 -84.26
C THR A 201 60.65 -13.01 -85.17
N LEU A 202 60.73 -13.85 -86.20
CA LEU A 202 61.80 -13.85 -87.20
C LEU A 202 61.18 -13.97 -88.60
N GLY A 203 61.42 -12.94 -89.42
CA GLY A 203 60.61 -12.72 -90.63
C GLY A 203 59.12 -12.55 -90.26
N ASN A 204 58.24 -13.28 -90.95
CA ASN A 204 56.80 -13.23 -90.73
C ASN A 204 56.27 -14.34 -89.78
N VAL A 205 57.15 -15.02 -89.04
CA VAL A 205 56.79 -16.14 -88.15
C VAL A 205 57.11 -15.80 -86.71
N THR A 206 56.12 -15.95 -85.82
CA THR A 206 56.26 -15.83 -84.36
C THR A 206 56.14 -17.20 -83.72
N VAL A 207 57.01 -17.49 -82.75
CA VAL A 207 56.98 -18.72 -81.95
C VAL A 207 57.14 -18.39 -80.47
N SER A 208 56.41 -19.09 -79.59
CA SER A 208 56.37 -18.80 -78.15
C SER A 208 56.30 -20.05 -77.27
N VAL A 209 56.86 -19.93 -76.06
CA VAL A 209 56.83 -20.93 -74.99
C VAL A 209 55.96 -20.43 -73.84
N THR A 210 55.20 -21.33 -73.21
CA THR A 210 54.29 -21.02 -72.10
C THR A 210 54.96 -21.32 -70.75
N TYR A 211 54.73 -20.47 -69.74
CA TYR A 211 55.20 -20.68 -68.37
C TYR A 211 54.19 -20.14 -67.35
N ILE A 212 54.38 -20.49 -66.08
CA ILE A 212 53.49 -20.15 -64.96
C ILE A 212 54.34 -19.52 -63.84
N ILE A 213 53.82 -18.45 -63.26
CA ILE A 213 54.31 -17.85 -62.02
C ILE A 213 53.29 -18.22 -60.94
N ASP A 214 53.65 -19.09 -60.00
CA ASP A 214 52.79 -19.49 -58.88
C ASP A 214 52.64 -18.36 -57.85
N LYS A 215 51.52 -18.37 -57.12
CA LYS A 215 51.31 -17.50 -55.96
C LYS A 215 52.38 -17.74 -54.89
N ALA A 216 52.86 -16.67 -54.27
CA ALA A 216 53.84 -16.76 -53.19
C ALA A 216 53.20 -17.23 -51.87
N THR A 217 54.01 -17.84 -51.02
CA THR A 217 53.65 -18.20 -49.63
C THR A 217 53.98 -17.06 -48.68
N GLN A 218 53.03 -16.64 -47.86
CA GLN A 218 53.19 -15.58 -46.86
C GLN A 218 53.23 -16.14 -45.43
N THR A 219 54.02 -15.50 -44.56
CA THR A 219 54.16 -15.85 -43.14
C THR A 219 52.94 -15.42 -42.33
N ALA A 220 52.67 -16.10 -41.20
CA ALA A 220 51.58 -15.74 -40.29
C ALA A 220 51.70 -14.29 -39.77
N PRO A 221 50.58 -13.61 -39.48
CA PRO A 221 50.57 -12.33 -38.76
C PRO A 221 51.31 -12.42 -37.43
N THR A 222 52.08 -11.37 -37.11
CA THR A 222 52.82 -11.23 -35.84
C THR A 222 52.39 -9.96 -35.11
N GLY A 223 52.73 -9.84 -33.81
CA GLY A 223 52.36 -8.68 -32.99
C GLY A 223 50.89 -8.61 -32.55
N LEU A 224 50.06 -9.58 -32.94
CA LEU A 224 48.68 -9.72 -32.45
C LEU A 224 48.64 -9.92 -30.93
N THR A 225 47.71 -9.24 -30.25
CA THR A 225 47.52 -9.36 -28.80
C THR A 225 46.03 -9.42 -28.45
N THR A 226 45.68 -10.11 -27.37
CA THR A 226 44.29 -10.23 -26.91
C THR A 226 44.02 -9.35 -25.69
N LYS A 227 42.83 -8.74 -25.66
CA LYS A 227 42.29 -8.06 -24.49
C LYS A 227 40.97 -8.74 -24.11
N GLY A 228 40.85 -9.13 -22.84
CA GLY A 228 39.61 -9.72 -22.32
C GLY A 228 38.46 -8.71 -22.30
N ASP A 229 37.25 -9.20 -22.01
CA ASP A 229 36.07 -8.35 -21.81
C ASP A 229 36.30 -7.40 -20.62
N ILE A 230 36.05 -6.10 -20.84
CA ILE A 230 36.07 -5.07 -19.81
C ILE A 230 34.73 -4.34 -19.90
N LYS A 231 33.99 -4.33 -18.78
CA LYS A 231 32.57 -3.90 -18.66
C LYS A 231 31.52 -4.95 -19.08
N ASN A 232 31.83 -6.25 -18.97
CA ASN A 232 30.82 -7.31 -19.02
C ASN A 232 29.97 -7.32 -20.31
N SER A 233 30.59 -6.96 -21.43
CA SER A 233 29.96 -6.76 -22.74
C SER A 233 29.65 -8.05 -23.51
N GLY A 234 30.08 -9.20 -23.00
CA GLY A 234 30.05 -10.48 -23.71
C GLY A 234 31.11 -10.61 -24.80
N THR A 235 32.02 -9.64 -24.91
CA THR A 235 33.03 -9.55 -25.99
C THR A 235 34.37 -9.00 -25.51
N GLY A 236 35.47 -9.56 -26.01
CA GLY A 236 36.81 -8.99 -25.94
C GLY A 236 37.32 -8.57 -27.32
N GLU A 237 38.63 -8.32 -27.43
CA GLU A 237 39.26 -7.74 -28.61
C GLU A 237 40.56 -8.46 -29.01
N ILE A 238 40.76 -8.71 -30.31
CA ILE A 238 42.04 -9.10 -30.91
C ILE A 238 42.67 -7.84 -31.53
N LYS A 239 43.68 -7.28 -30.86
CA LYS A 239 44.38 -6.05 -31.26
C LYS A 239 45.47 -6.29 -32.30
N ASN A 240 45.78 -5.23 -33.04
CA ASN A 240 46.77 -5.18 -34.14
C ASN A 240 46.35 -6.01 -35.37
N THR A 241 45.04 -6.19 -35.54
CA THR A 241 44.41 -6.80 -36.72
C THR A 241 44.28 -5.80 -37.88
N ALA A 242 44.03 -6.30 -39.09
CA ALA A 242 43.86 -5.49 -40.31
C ALA A 242 42.88 -6.15 -41.29
N GLU A 243 42.35 -5.39 -42.24
CA GLU A 243 41.28 -5.83 -43.17
C GLU A 243 41.75 -6.90 -44.19
N ASP A 244 43.06 -7.05 -44.40
CA ASP A 244 43.68 -8.12 -45.18
C ASP A 244 43.83 -9.44 -44.38
N MET A 245 43.53 -9.41 -43.08
CA MET A 245 43.50 -10.58 -42.20
C MET A 245 42.09 -11.18 -42.08
N GLU A 246 42.05 -12.46 -41.72
CA GLU A 246 40.85 -13.19 -41.38
C GLU A 246 41.09 -14.14 -40.18
N TYR A 247 40.05 -14.43 -39.41
CA TYR A 247 40.11 -15.21 -38.18
C TYR A 247 39.13 -16.40 -38.15
N ASN A 248 39.47 -17.42 -37.36
CA ASN A 248 38.64 -18.59 -37.09
C ASN A 248 38.90 -19.14 -35.67
N ILE A 249 38.00 -19.99 -35.16
CA ILE A 249 38.15 -20.70 -33.87
C ILE A 249 38.99 -21.99 -33.96
N SER A 250 39.35 -22.41 -35.18
CA SER A 250 40.15 -23.62 -35.45
C SER A 250 41.33 -23.30 -36.37
N ALA A 251 42.54 -23.69 -35.93
CA ALA A 251 43.77 -23.57 -36.70
C ALA A 251 43.73 -24.31 -38.06
N ASN A 252 42.90 -25.34 -38.16
CA ASN A 252 42.82 -26.25 -39.31
C ASN A 252 41.55 -26.02 -40.16
N ALA A 253 40.86 -24.89 -39.99
CA ALA A 253 39.65 -24.58 -40.75
C ALA A 253 39.95 -24.38 -42.24
N THR A 254 39.25 -25.11 -43.11
CA THR A 254 39.31 -24.92 -44.57
C THR A 254 38.28 -23.91 -45.09
N THR A 255 37.22 -23.64 -44.31
CA THR A 255 36.13 -22.70 -44.61
C THR A 255 35.66 -21.99 -43.34
N GLY A 256 34.84 -20.95 -43.48
CA GLY A 256 34.28 -20.21 -42.33
C GLY A 256 35.24 -19.22 -41.67
N TRP A 257 36.28 -18.77 -42.39
CA TRP A 257 37.11 -17.64 -41.97
C TRP A 257 36.31 -16.33 -42.05
N ILE A 258 36.48 -15.46 -41.06
CA ILE A 258 35.76 -14.18 -40.93
C ILE A 258 36.76 -13.04 -41.08
N THR A 259 36.42 -11.98 -41.82
CA THR A 259 37.30 -10.81 -41.98
C THR A 259 37.56 -10.13 -40.63
N CYS A 260 38.81 -9.73 -40.40
CA CYS A 260 39.20 -8.93 -39.25
C CYS A 260 38.85 -7.44 -39.43
N ASP A 261 38.44 -6.77 -38.36
CA ASP A 261 38.33 -5.31 -38.31
C ASP A 261 39.72 -4.66 -38.25
N ASN A 262 39.84 -3.45 -38.79
CA ASN A 262 41.09 -2.69 -38.79
C ASN A 262 41.50 -2.24 -37.37
N GLY A 263 42.75 -2.52 -36.98
CA GLY A 263 43.34 -2.25 -35.67
C GLY A 263 42.83 -3.12 -34.52
N SER A 264 41.55 -3.53 -34.52
CA SER A 264 40.93 -4.22 -33.39
C SER A 264 39.65 -4.98 -33.74
N THR A 265 39.78 -6.28 -34.04
CA THR A 265 38.63 -7.18 -34.24
C THR A 265 37.93 -7.53 -32.92
N ARG A 266 36.60 -7.38 -32.86
CA ARG A 266 35.80 -7.65 -31.66
C ARG A 266 35.21 -9.06 -31.70
N VAL A 267 35.47 -9.88 -30.67
CA VAL A 267 35.11 -11.30 -30.63
C VAL A 267 34.54 -11.73 -29.26
N ALA A 268 33.84 -12.86 -29.19
CA ALA A 268 33.42 -13.45 -27.91
C ALA A 268 34.64 -13.98 -27.11
N PRO A 269 34.49 -14.29 -25.81
CA PRO A 269 35.49 -15.07 -25.07
C PRO A 269 35.71 -16.45 -25.72
N GLY A 270 36.97 -16.81 -25.96
CA GLY A 270 37.32 -18.01 -26.72
C GLY A 270 38.79 -18.01 -27.18
N THR A 271 39.17 -19.04 -27.94
CA THR A 271 40.49 -19.12 -28.58
C THR A 271 40.34 -18.96 -30.09
N TYR A 272 41.15 -18.09 -30.67
CA TYR A 272 41.11 -17.72 -32.08
C TYR A 272 42.48 -17.89 -32.74
N TYR A 273 42.44 -18.00 -34.06
CA TYR A 273 43.61 -18.07 -34.95
C TYR A 273 43.38 -17.07 -36.07
N VAL A 274 44.41 -16.32 -36.46
CA VAL A 274 44.34 -15.27 -37.47
C VAL A 274 45.37 -15.54 -38.57
N ARG A 275 45.01 -15.30 -39.84
CA ARG A 275 45.91 -15.42 -41.00
C ARG A 275 45.69 -14.26 -41.96
N TYR A 276 46.66 -13.97 -42.83
CA TYR A 276 46.41 -13.15 -44.02
C TYR A 276 45.59 -13.94 -45.03
N LYS A 277 44.63 -13.26 -45.66
CA LYS A 277 43.75 -13.80 -46.70
C LYS A 277 44.54 -14.26 -47.92
N GLU A 278 43.95 -15.15 -48.71
CA GLU A 278 44.43 -15.39 -50.07
C GLU A 278 44.15 -14.16 -50.96
N THR A 279 45.10 -13.84 -51.83
CA THR A 279 45.00 -12.79 -52.85
C THR A 279 45.37 -13.36 -54.22
N ASP A 280 45.26 -12.57 -55.30
CA ASP A 280 45.65 -13.03 -56.64
C ASP A 280 47.13 -13.44 -56.74
N ASN A 281 48.00 -12.88 -55.89
CA ASN A 281 49.45 -13.09 -55.91
C ASN A 281 50.02 -13.90 -54.73
N TYR A 282 49.28 -14.03 -53.62
CA TYR A 282 49.70 -14.77 -52.42
C TYR A 282 48.66 -15.80 -51.98
N LEU A 283 49.10 -17.01 -51.63
CA LEU A 283 48.28 -18.01 -50.93
C LEU A 283 47.92 -17.51 -49.51
N ALA A 284 46.79 -17.93 -48.93
CA ALA A 284 46.49 -17.62 -47.53
C ALA A 284 47.65 -18.02 -46.59
N SER A 285 47.97 -17.19 -45.60
CA SER A 285 49.16 -17.44 -44.76
C SER A 285 48.97 -18.65 -43.84
N ALA A 286 50.09 -19.12 -43.28
CA ALA A 286 50.03 -19.89 -42.04
C ALA A 286 49.25 -19.11 -40.96
N VAL A 287 48.60 -19.83 -40.05
CA VAL A 287 47.82 -19.23 -38.96
C VAL A 287 48.72 -18.74 -37.82
N SER A 288 48.26 -17.75 -37.07
CA SER A 288 48.90 -17.24 -35.86
C SER A 288 49.02 -18.31 -34.78
N ALA A 289 49.80 -18.01 -33.73
CA ALA A 289 49.64 -18.68 -32.44
C ALA A 289 48.19 -18.52 -31.92
N ALA A 290 47.79 -19.41 -31.00
CA ALA A 290 46.46 -19.38 -30.39
C ALA A 290 46.25 -18.10 -29.55
N LEU A 291 45.23 -17.32 -29.90
CA LEU A 291 44.87 -16.05 -29.27
C LEU A 291 43.65 -16.25 -28.36
N THR A 292 43.88 -16.41 -27.05
CA THR A 292 42.82 -16.65 -26.07
C THR A 292 42.28 -15.35 -25.47
N VAL A 293 41.08 -14.96 -25.88
CA VAL A 293 40.30 -13.87 -25.28
C VAL A 293 39.58 -14.42 -24.04
N LYS A 294 40.01 -13.99 -22.85
CA LYS A 294 39.42 -14.43 -21.57
C LYS A 294 38.08 -13.74 -21.29
N ALA A 295 37.14 -14.51 -20.73
CA ALA A 295 35.91 -13.98 -20.14
C ALA A 295 36.23 -13.18 -18.86
N HIS A 296 35.38 -12.20 -18.54
CA HIS A 296 35.46 -11.47 -17.28
C HIS A 296 34.85 -12.31 -16.15
N THR A 297 35.67 -12.71 -15.17
CA THR A 297 35.21 -13.40 -13.96
C THR A 297 34.97 -12.40 -12.85
N HIS A 298 33.71 -12.21 -12.46
CA HIS A 298 33.37 -11.38 -11.31
C HIS A 298 33.75 -12.05 -9.99
N SER A 299 34.33 -11.29 -9.08
CA SER A 299 34.72 -11.74 -7.74
C SER A 299 34.74 -10.56 -6.78
N GLY A 300 34.15 -10.71 -5.60
CA GLY A 300 34.11 -9.65 -4.59
C GLY A 300 32.69 -9.33 -4.11
N GLY A 301 32.59 -8.45 -3.11
CA GLY A 301 31.32 -8.06 -2.52
C GLY A 301 30.55 -9.19 -1.80
N ASN A 302 29.40 -8.81 -1.23
CA ASN A 302 28.45 -9.73 -0.59
C ASN A 302 27.03 -9.31 -0.97
N ALA A 303 26.20 -10.25 -1.43
CA ALA A 303 24.84 -9.96 -1.87
C ALA A 303 23.85 -9.90 -0.69
N THR A 304 22.86 -9.02 -0.76
CA THR A 304 21.72 -8.96 0.16
C THR A 304 20.42 -9.19 -0.61
N CYS A 305 19.30 -9.39 0.09
CA CYS A 305 17.99 -9.49 -0.54
C CYS A 305 17.49 -8.19 -1.23
N GLN A 306 18.24 -7.07 -1.13
CA GLN A 306 17.95 -5.83 -1.88
C GLN A 306 19.00 -5.46 -2.91
N LYS A 307 20.24 -5.95 -2.80
CA LYS A 307 21.36 -5.55 -3.66
C LYS A 307 22.20 -6.76 -4.04
N LYS A 308 22.46 -6.90 -5.35
CA LYS A 308 23.36 -7.93 -5.89
C LYS A 308 24.80 -7.64 -5.43
N ALA A 309 25.67 -8.65 -5.45
CA ALA A 309 27.07 -8.44 -5.04
C ALA A 309 27.73 -7.43 -5.99
N VAL A 310 28.53 -6.50 -5.46
CA VAL A 310 29.31 -5.58 -6.30
C VAL A 310 30.70 -6.18 -6.52
N CYS A 311 31.12 -6.35 -7.77
CA CYS A 311 32.42 -6.92 -8.11
C CYS A 311 33.55 -5.94 -7.80
N ASP A 312 34.44 -6.30 -6.86
CA ASP A 312 35.57 -5.47 -6.42
C ASP A 312 36.49 -5.05 -7.57
N GLY A 313 36.54 -5.85 -8.65
CA GLY A 313 37.38 -5.59 -9.83
C GLY A 313 36.77 -4.71 -10.92
N CYS A 314 35.46 -4.44 -10.91
CA CYS A 314 34.81 -3.65 -11.96
C CYS A 314 33.68 -2.70 -11.51
N GLY A 315 33.27 -2.73 -10.23
CA GLY A 315 32.26 -1.84 -9.68
C GLY A 315 30.86 -2.02 -10.26
N GLN A 316 30.54 -3.22 -10.76
CA GLN A 316 29.21 -3.57 -11.27
C GLN A 316 28.51 -4.58 -10.35
N GLU A 317 27.19 -4.47 -10.26
CA GLU A 317 26.35 -5.45 -9.59
C GLU A 317 26.27 -6.76 -10.39
N TYR A 318 26.43 -7.90 -9.72
CA TYR A 318 26.47 -9.23 -10.33
C TYR A 318 25.96 -10.34 -9.39
N GLY A 319 25.68 -11.51 -9.96
CA GLY A 319 25.08 -12.64 -9.25
C GLY A 319 23.59 -12.41 -8.96
N GLU A 320 23.02 -13.24 -8.09
CA GLU A 320 21.65 -13.05 -7.60
C GLU A 320 21.59 -12.30 -6.26
N LEU A 321 20.38 -11.84 -5.91
CA LEU A 321 20.10 -11.28 -4.60
C LEU A 321 20.40 -12.33 -3.51
N GLY A 322 20.98 -11.87 -2.40
CA GLY A 322 21.29 -12.73 -1.26
C GLY A 322 20.03 -13.31 -0.62
N ASN A 323 20.08 -14.59 -0.23
CA ASN A 323 18.95 -15.29 0.38
C ASN A 323 18.33 -14.49 1.55
N HIS A 324 17.00 -14.38 1.55
CA HIS A 324 16.24 -13.79 2.65
C HIS A 324 16.53 -14.51 3.97
N LYS A 325 17.09 -13.77 4.93
CA LYS A 325 17.15 -14.22 6.34
C LYS A 325 15.88 -13.75 7.03
N PHE A 326 14.90 -14.64 7.13
CA PHE A 326 13.64 -14.38 7.81
C PHE A 326 13.76 -14.53 9.33
N THR A 327 13.04 -13.72 10.07
CA THR A 327 12.94 -13.74 11.54
C THR A 327 11.49 -13.64 11.98
N GLU A 328 11.21 -14.05 13.21
CA GLU A 328 9.91 -13.92 13.83
C GLU A 328 9.71 -12.44 14.20
N THR A 329 8.64 -11.82 13.69
CA THR A 329 8.41 -10.36 13.80
C THR A 329 6.92 -10.09 13.82
N VAL A 330 6.45 -9.52 14.93
CA VAL A 330 5.03 -9.37 15.28
C VAL A 330 4.53 -8.03 14.76
N SER A 331 3.93 -8.02 13.57
CA SER A 331 3.39 -6.82 12.93
C SER A 331 2.11 -7.15 12.18
N LYS A 332 1.17 -6.19 12.12
CA LYS A 332 -0.05 -6.29 11.29
C LYS A 332 0.27 -6.56 9.82
N MET A 333 1.42 -6.11 9.33
CA MET A 333 1.90 -6.39 7.95
C MET A 333 2.14 -7.89 7.70
N TYR A 334 2.52 -8.65 8.73
CA TYR A 334 2.88 -10.07 8.64
C TYR A 334 1.82 -11.00 9.24
N LEU A 335 0.69 -10.46 9.71
CA LEU A 335 -0.42 -11.23 10.24
C LEU A 335 -1.02 -12.10 9.13
N LYS A 336 -1.05 -13.42 9.35
CA LYS A 336 -1.73 -14.41 8.50
C LYS A 336 -3.17 -14.61 8.95
N SER A 337 -3.38 -14.70 10.25
CA SER A 337 -4.70 -14.76 10.88
C SER A 337 -4.63 -14.14 12.27
N ALA A 338 -5.62 -13.31 12.60
CA ALA A 338 -5.78 -12.78 13.95
C ALA A 338 -5.91 -13.91 14.99
N ALA A 339 -5.62 -13.60 16.25
CA ALA A 339 -5.96 -14.48 17.36
C ALA A 339 -7.49 -14.65 17.41
N THR A 340 -7.95 -15.78 17.92
CA THR A 340 -9.36 -16.11 18.09
C THR A 340 -9.57 -16.73 19.47
N CYS A 341 -10.82 -16.90 19.88
CA CYS A 341 -11.15 -17.65 21.10
C CYS A 341 -10.66 -19.11 21.10
N GLN A 342 -10.22 -19.66 19.96
CA GLN A 342 -9.69 -21.02 19.83
C GLN A 342 -8.17 -21.09 19.60
N SER A 343 -7.54 -20.08 18.99
CA SER A 343 -6.11 -20.10 18.58
C SER A 343 -5.41 -18.76 18.83
N PRO A 344 -4.08 -18.75 19.12
CA PRO A 344 -3.25 -17.55 19.03
C PRO A 344 -3.26 -16.91 17.64
N ALA A 345 -2.68 -15.72 17.52
CA ALA A 345 -2.45 -15.08 16.23
C ALA A 345 -1.32 -15.78 15.47
N VAL A 346 -1.50 -15.98 14.17
CA VAL A 346 -0.48 -16.58 13.29
C VAL A 346 0.15 -15.50 12.44
N TYR A 347 1.47 -15.44 12.44
CA TYR A 347 2.26 -14.49 11.66
C TYR A 347 3.17 -15.25 10.68
N TYR A 348 3.41 -14.67 9.51
CA TYR A 348 4.52 -15.04 8.64
C TYR A 348 5.84 -14.50 9.22
N LYS A 349 6.95 -15.23 9.05
CA LYS A 349 8.28 -14.66 9.36
C LYS A 349 8.67 -13.64 8.28
N SER A 350 9.34 -12.55 8.65
CA SER A 350 9.70 -11.47 7.72
C SER A 350 11.21 -11.23 7.65
N CYS A 351 11.69 -10.63 6.57
CA CYS A 351 13.11 -10.32 6.41
C CYS A 351 13.42 -8.88 6.83
N LEU A 352 14.14 -8.70 7.96
CA LEU A 352 14.53 -7.41 8.57
C LEU A 352 15.30 -6.42 7.67
N VAL A 353 15.58 -6.79 6.42
CA VAL A 353 16.34 -5.99 5.45
C VAL A 353 15.45 -5.46 4.32
N CYS A 354 14.29 -6.08 4.05
CA CYS A 354 13.45 -5.76 2.89
C CYS A 354 11.94 -5.98 3.08
N ASP A 355 11.49 -6.39 4.27
CA ASP A 355 10.08 -6.58 4.63
C ASP A 355 9.33 -7.66 3.79
N GLU A 356 10.07 -8.47 3.03
CA GLU A 356 9.55 -9.68 2.37
C GLU A 356 9.04 -10.73 3.37
N LYS A 357 8.02 -11.48 2.96
CA LYS A 357 7.31 -12.48 3.78
C LYS A 357 7.75 -13.89 3.40
N SER A 358 8.08 -14.70 4.39
CA SER A 358 8.36 -16.12 4.17
C SER A 358 7.07 -16.93 4.02
N SER A 359 7.19 -18.17 3.54
CA SER A 359 6.12 -19.17 3.61
C SER A 359 6.01 -19.84 4.99
N GLU A 360 7.00 -19.66 5.87
CA GLU A 360 6.99 -20.16 7.25
C GLU A 360 6.16 -19.25 8.16
N THR A 361 5.43 -19.88 9.09
CA THR A 361 4.60 -19.18 10.05
C THR A 361 4.93 -19.56 11.48
N PHE A 362 4.67 -18.64 12.42
CA PHE A 362 4.78 -18.85 13.85
C PHE A 362 3.51 -18.34 14.56
N GLU A 363 3.19 -18.92 15.71
CA GLU A 363 2.12 -18.45 16.59
C GLU A 363 2.69 -17.45 17.62
N TYR A 364 1.95 -16.39 17.91
CA TYR A 364 2.35 -15.39 18.91
C TYR A 364 1.14 -14.74 19.59
N GLY A 365 1.31 -14.38 20.86
CA GLY A 365 0.26 -13.80 21.70
C GLY A 365 -0.65 -14.86 22.33
N GLU A 366 -1.60 -14.40 23.14
CA GLU A 366 -2.64 -15.25 23.72
C GLU A 366 -3.87 -15.37 22.80
N LYS A 367 -4.87 -16.14 23.23
CA LYS A 367 -6.14 -16.30 22.52
C LYS A 367 -7.00 -15.05 22.72
N ASP A 368 -7.59 -14.54 21.65
CA ASP A 368 -8.43 -13.36 21.69
C ASP A 368 -9.91 -13.77 21.78
N PHE A 369 -10.48 -13.65 22.98
CA PHE A 369 -11.89 -13.96 23.23
C PHE A 369 -12.86 -12.89 22.70
N SER A 370 -12.36 -11.69 22.36
CA SER A 370 -13.16 -10.65 21.71
C SER A 370 -13.35 -10.90 20.21
N ASN A 371 -12.44 -11.65 19.57
CA ASN A 371 -12.57 -12.07 18.18
C ASN A 371 -13.34 -13.41 18.05
N HIS A 372 -14.67 -13.32 18.09
CA HIS A 372 -15.59 -14.45 17.95
C HIS A 372 -16.26 -14.48 16.57
N ILE A 373 -16.00 -15.54 15.80
CA ILE A 373 -16.51 -15.78 14.43
C ILE A 373 -17.78 -16.65 14.45
N GLY A 374 -18.24 -17.07 15.63
CA GLY A 374 -19.44 -17.90 15.84
C GLY A 374 -20.67 -17.10 16.24
N ASN A 375 -21.82 -17.77 16.29
CA ASN A 375 -23.07 -17.20 16.79
C ASN A 375 -22.99 -16.91 18.31
N THR A 376 -23.89 -16.05 18.78
CA THR A 376 -24.08 -15.78 20.22
C THR A 376 -25.39 -16.36 20.72
N TYR A 377 -25.51 -16.54 22.04
CA TYR A 377 -26.75 -16.92 22.71
C TYR A 377 -26.84 -16.20 24.07
N LEU A 378 -28.06 -16.03 24.58
CA LEU A 378 -28.31 -15.33 25.83
C LEU A 378 -28.46 -16.28 27.02
N VAL A 379 -27.84 -15.95 28.15
CA VAL A 379 -27.91 -16.67 29.42
C VAL A 379 -28.63 -15.80 30.46
N GLY A 380 -29.51 -16.38 31.26
CA GLY A 380 -30.18 -15.67 32.36
C GLY A 380 -31.21 -14.60 31.96
N GLN A 381 -31.56 -14.49 30.66
CA GLN A 381 -32.60 -13.56 30.18
C GLN A 381 -33.94 -13.79 30.91
N LYS A 382 -34.59 -12.68 31.30
CA LYS A 382 -35.82 -12.70 32.08
C LYS A 382 -36.62 -11.41 31.85
N GLU A 383 -37.92 -11.51 31.59
CA GLU A 383 -38.77 -10.32 31.44
C GLU A 383 -39.00 -9.59 32.77
N ALA A 384 -39.20 -8.27 32.70
CA ALA A 384 -39.55 -7.46 33.86
C ALA A 384 -41.03 -7.62 34.24
N THR A 385 -41.32 -7.57 35.53
CA THR A 385 -42.68 -7.54 36.09
C THR A 385 -42.88 -6.28 36.93
N CYS A 386 -44.10 -6.03 37.42
CA CYS A 386 -44.35 -4.89 38.30
C CYS A 386 -43.86 -5.10 39.75
N TYR A 387 -43.32 -6.28 40.09
CA TYR A 387 -42.77 -6.58 41.43
C TYR A 387 -41.29 -6.98 41.42
N ALA A 388 -40.80 -7.57 40.33
CA ALA A 388 -39.41 -8.00 40.17
C ALA A 388 -38.82 -7.46 38.86
N GLU A 389 -37.55 -7.04 38.90
CA GLU A 389 -36.81 -6.59 37.72
C GLU A 389 -36.56 -7.76 36.76
N GLY A 390 -36.45 -7.40 35.48
CA GLY A 390 -36.02 -8.27 34.41
C GLY A 390 -34.51 -8.17 34.17
N TYR A 391 -34.02 -8.96 33.23
CA TYR A 391 -32.64 -8.97 32.81
C TYR A 391 -32.57 -9.25 31.31
N THR A 392 -31.81 -8.46 30.54
CA THR A 392 -31.69 -8.68 29.09
C THR A 392 -31.07 -10.03 28.74
N GLY A 393 -30.30 -10.60 29.69
CA GLY A 393 -29.47 -11.79 29.52
C GLY A 393 -28.03 -11.43 29.18
N ASP A 394 -27.08 -12.24 29.66
CA ASP A 394 -25.67 -12.16 29.31
C ASP A 394 -25.43 -12.77 27.93
N THR A 395 -24.64 -12.11 27.09
CA THR A 395 -24.30 -12.59 25.75
C THR A 395 -23.09 -13.52 25.81
N TYR A 396 -23.27 -14.79 25.46
CA TYR A 396 -22.23 -15.82 25.46
C TYR A 396 -21.89 -16.28 24.02
N CYS A 397 -20.63 -16.60 23.77
CA CYS A 397 -20.16 -17.16 22.48
C CYS A 397 -20.54 -18.63 22.36
N SER A 398 -21.25 -19.04 21.29
CA SER A 398 -21.64 -20.46 21.09
C SER A 398 -20.47 -21.41 20.85
N THR A 399 -19.28 -20.88 20.50
CA THR A 399 -18.12 -21.64 20.05
C THR A 399 -17.07 -21.86 21.16
N CYS A 400 -17.01 -20.99 22.17
CA CYS A 400 -16.09 -21.12 23.31
C CYS A 400 -16.77 -21.05 24.69
N ASN A 401 -18.09 -20.80 24.75
CA ASN A 401 -18.87 -20.70 25.98
C ASN A 401 -18.36 -19.61 26.96
N HIS A 402 -17.66 -18.59 26.44
CA HIS A 402 -17.22 -17.42 27.20
C HIS A 402 -18.28 -16.31 27.18
N GLU A 403 -18.42 -15.62 28.30
CA GLU A 403 -19.17 -14.36 28.47
C GLU A 403 -18.52 -13.29 27.58
N ILE A 404 -19.27 -12.69 26.65
CA ILE A 404 -18.80 -11.61 25.76
C ILE A 404 -19.18 -10.26 26.36
N GLU A 405 -20.45 -10.11 26.76
CA GLU A 405 -21.04 -8.88 27.26
C GLU A 405 -22.10 -9.22 28.31
N ARG A 406 -22.18 -8.41 29.37
CA ARG A 406 -23.17 -8.62 30.43
C ARG A 406 -24.51 -8.00 30.10
N GLY A 407 -25.57 -8.69 30.52
CA GLY A 407 -26.92 -8.15 30.46
C GLY A 407 -27.10 -6.95 31.38
N THR A 408 -28.11 -6.14 31.10
CA THR A 408 -28.54 -5.03 31.94
C THR A 408 -29.86 -5.35 32.65
N SER A 409 -30.07 -4.78 33.84
CA SER A 409 -31.34 -4.91 34.55
C SER A 409 -32.44 -4.11 33.85
N ILE A 410 -33.59 -4.76 33.66
CA ILE A 410 -34.78 -4.14 33.08
C ILE A 410 -35.65 -3.68 34.25
N ALA A 411 -35.86 -2.37 34.34
CA ALA A 411 -36.67 -1.74 35.39
C ALA A 411 -38.09 -2.33 35.47
N LYS A 412 -38.67 -2.33 36.67
CA LYS A 412 -40.01 -2.90 36.92
C LYS A 412 -41.09 -2.19 36.11
N ASN A 413 -42.07 -2.96 35.64
CA ASN A 413 -43.21 -2.41 34.89
C ASN A 413 -44.09 -1.56 35.81
N ALA A 414 -44.63 -0.46 35.30
CA ALA A 414 -45.55 0.40 36.06
C ALA A 414 -46.83 -0.35 36.48
N HIS A 415 -47.42 0.06 37.60
CA HIS A 415 -48.71 -0.48 38.07
C HIS A 415 -49.88 0.12 37.27
N ASN A 416 -50.87 -0.70 36.94
CA ASN A 416 -52.07 -0.30 36.20
C ASN A 416 -53.29 -0.19 37.13
N PRO A 417 -53.82 1.01 37.44
CA PRO A 417 -54.88 1.20 38.43
C PRO A 417 -56.28 0.83 37.91
N ALA A 418 -57.13 0.34 38.82
CA ALA A 418 -58.52 0.02 38.54
C ALA A 418 -59.36 1.24 38.12
N SER A 419 -60.39 0.98 37.31
CA SER A 419 -61.35 1.99 36.84
C SER A 419 -62.41 2.39 37.86
N VAL A 420 -62.49 1.69 39.00
CA VAL A 420 -63.43 1.93 40.10
C VAL A 420 -62.63 2.18 41.38
N TRP A 421 -63.13 3.07 42.24
CA TRP A 421 -62.55 3.34 43.55
C TRP A 421 -63.03 2.29 44.57
N THR A 422 -62.09 1.68 45.30
CA THR A 422 -62.34 0.98 46.57
C THR A 422 -62.37 2.00 47.70
N THR A 423 -63.17 1.80 48.75
CA THR A 423 -63.30 2.74 49.87
C THR A 423 -63.39 2.04 51.22
N ASP A 424 -62.82 2.64 52.27
CA ASP A 424 -63.08 2.31 53.68
C ASP A 424 -63.70 3.53 54.41
N GLU A 425 -63.77 3.50 55.74
CA GLU A 425 -64.36 4.58 56.56
C GLU A 425 -63.55 5.89 56.53
N THR A 426 -62.25 5.83 56.22
CA THR A 426 -61.34 6.99 56.23
C THR A 426 -60.87 7.42 54.85
N ASP A 427 -60.85 6.53 53.86
CA ASP A 427 -60.17 6.73 52.58
C ASP A 427 -60.86 6.11 51.36
N HIS A 428 -60.44 6.55 50.18
CA HIS A 428 -60.67 5.91 48.89
C HIS A 428 -59.34 5.63 48.18
N TRP A 429 -59.27 4.54 47.40
CA TRP A 429 -58.09 4.15 46.61
C TRP A 429 -58.46 3.33 45.37
N LYS A 430 -57.47 2.99 44.54
CA LYS A 430 -57.58 2.03 43.43
C LYS A 430 -56.63 0.88 43.64
N GLU A 431 -57.01 -0.30 43.17
CA GLU A 431 -56.14 -1.48 43.21
C GLU A 431 -55.46 -1.72 41.86
N CYS A 432 -54.25 -2.27 41.89
CA CYS A 432 -53.52 -2.66 40.69
C CYS A 432 -54.24 -3.84 39.99
N GLN A 433 -54.68 -3.64 38.74
CA GLN A 433 -55.40 -4.66 37.95
C GLN A 433 -54.52 -5.87 37.56
N THR A 434 -53.20 -5.80 37.75
CA THR A 434 -52.31 -6.92 37.49
C THR A 434 -52.56 -8.05 38.49
N VAL A 435 -53.06 -9.18 38.00
CA VAL A 435 -53.44 -10.36 38.81
C VAL A 435 -52.29 -10.77 39.74
N GLY A 436 -52.57 -10.80 41.04
CA GLY A 436 -51.59 -11.15 42.08
C GLY A 436 -50.69 -10.00 42.56
N CYS A 437 -50.83 -8.78 42.04
CA CYS A 437 -49.99 -7.64 42.45
C CYS A 437 -50.34 -7.07 43.83
N GLY A 438 -51.63 -7.00 44.20
CA GLY A 438 -52.11 -6.54 45.50
C GLY A 438 -51.86 -5.06 45.88
N ASN A 439 -51.09 -4.31 45.08
CA ASN A 439 -50.72 -2.94 45.41
C ASN A 439 -51.89 -1.96 45.30
N ILE A 440 -51.98 -1.10 46.32
CA ILE A 440 -52.88 0.04 46.42
C ILE A 440 -52.24 1.26 45.75
N ILE A 441 -53.06 2.02 45.01
CA ILE A 441 -52.69 3.18 44.19
C ILE A 441 -53.69 4.31 44.51
N ASP A 442 -53.27 5.57 44.43
CA ASP A 442 -54.11 6.75 44.66
C ASP A 442 -54.87 6.77 46.02
N LYS A 443 -54.37 6.13 47.11
CA LYS A 443 -55.07 6.18 48.41
C LYS A 443 -55.05 7.59 49.01
N ALA A 444 -56.24 8.13 49.29
CA ALA A 444 -56.43 9.46 49.86
C ALA A 444 -57.66 9.49 50.80
N HIS A 445 -57.61 10.37 51.81
CA HIS A 445 -58.72 10.60 52.71
C HIS A 445 -59.95 11.18 52.00
N HIS A 446 -61.14 10.79 52.46
CA HIS A 446 -62.40 11.38 52.00
C HIS A 446 -62.47 12.88 52.30
N SER A 447 -62.97 13.66 51.33
CA SER A 447 -62.99 15.13 51.39
C SER A 447 -64.15 15.72 50.60
N GLY A 448 -64.65 16.88 51.03
CA GLY A 448 -65.77 17.60 50.42
C GLY A 448 -67.15 17.31 51.03
N GLY A 449 -68.14 18.15 50.70
CA GLY A 449 -69.49 18.09 51.28
C GLY A 449 -69.65 18.74 52.67
N GLU A 450 -70.90 19.06 53.04
CA GLU A 450 -71.28 19.62 54.35
C GLU A 450 -72.12 18.60 55.12
N ALA A 451 -71.73 18.27 56.35
CA ALA A 451 -72.54 17.46 57.26
C ALA A 451 -73.60 18.31 57.98
N THR A 452 -74.73 17.69 58.33
CA THR A 452 -75.87 18.34 59.02
C THR A 452 -76.22 17.57 60.28
N CYS A 453 -77.08 18.10 61.14
CA CYS A 453 -77.50 17.40 62.37
C CYS A 453 -78.33 16.12 62.16
N VAL A 454 -78.55 15.68 60.91
CA VAL A 454 -79.25 14.44 60.55
C VAL A 454 -78.58 13.64 59.42
N ASN A 455 -77.78 14.25 58.54
CA ASN A 455 -77.10 13.57 57.42
C ASN A 455 -75.57 13.78 57.43
N LYS A 456 -74.82 12.73 57.09
CA LYS A 456 -73.34 12.72 56.96
C LYS A 456 -72.88 13.50 55.71
N ALA A 457 -71.59 13.84 55.64
CA ALA A 457 -71.01 14.49 54.45
C ALA A 457 -70.87 13.50 53.28
N ILE A 458 -70.89 13.98 52.03
CA ILE A 458 -70.69 13.15 50.83
C ILE A 458 -69.37 13.52 50.17
N CYS A 459 -68.46 12.54 50.07
CA CYS A 459 -67.11 12.74 49.54
C CYS A 459 -67.16 13.17 48.06
N GLU A 460 -66.50 14.27 47.73
CA GLU A 460 -66.56 14.84 46.39
C GLU A 460 -65.80 14.01 45.35
N VAL A 461 -64.89 13.12 45.75
CA VAL A 461 -64.13 12.25 44.83
C VAL A 461 -64.89 10.94 44.55
N CYS A 462 -65.21 10.15 45.58
CA CYS A 462 -65.82 8.83 45.42
C CYS A 462 -67.37 8.84 45.42
N LYS A 463 -68.00 9.96 45.80
CA LYS A 463 -69.47 10.16 45.89
C LYS A 463 -70.20 9.26 46.91
N ILE A 464 -69.50 8.82 47.95
CA ILE A 464 -70.04 8.02 49.06
C ILE A 464 -70.14 8.88 50.34
N GLU A 465 -71.11 8.59 51.20
CA GLU A 465 -71.28 9.21 52.52
C GLU A 465 -70.15 8.83 53.49
N TYR A 466 -69.61 9.79 54.23
CA TYR A 466 -68.50 9.58 55.16
C TYR A 466 -68.51 10.61 56.33
N GLY A 467 -67.64 10.39 57.32
CA GLY A 467 -67.62 11.20 58.55
C GLY A 467 -68.88 11.00 59.38
N ASP A 468 -69.12 11.84 60.38
CA ASP A 468 -70.34 11.82 61.20
C ASP A 468 -71.27 13.00 60.93
N VAL A 469 -72.49 12.93 61.49
CA VAL A 469 -73.47 14.02 61.44
C VAL A 469 -72.97 15.20 62.28
N ASP A 470 -73.10 16.43 61.76
CA ASP A 470 -72.74 17.62 62.54
C ASP A 470 -73.88 17.95 63.51
N ALA A 471 -73.76 17.40 64.72
CA ALA A 471 -74.68 17.61 65.83
C ALA A 471 -74.73 19.05 66.37
N THR A 472 -74.03 20.01 65.75
CA THR A 472 -74.14 21.45 66.05
C THR A 472 -74.81 22.26 64.92
N ASN A 473 -74.91 21.69 63.72
CA ASN A 473 -75.39 22.38 62.51
C ASN A 473 -76.93 22.43 62.44
N HIS A 474 -77.52 23.26 63.30
CA HIS A 474 -78.97 23.46 63.48
C HIS A 474 -79.46 24.74 62.80
N LYS A 475 -79.63 24.73 61.47
CA LYS A 475 -79.95 25.93 60.69
C LYS A 475 -81.40 26.43 60.83
N HIS A 476 -82.33 25.63 61.35
CA HIS A 476 -83.74 26.02 61.53
C HIS A 476 -84.17 25.91 63.01
N THR A 477 -84.66 27.00 63.60
CA THR A 477 -85.05 27.07 65.01
C THR A 477 -86.33 27.87 65.28
N GLU A 478 -86.99 27.60 66.41
CA GLU A 478 -88.17 28.33 66.92
C GLU A 478 -88.11 28.52 68.45
N VAL A 479 -88.86 29.49 68.99
CA VAL A 479 -88.91 29.79 70.43
C VAL A 479 -90.24 29.35 71.05
N ARG A 480 -90.19 28.67 72.20
CA ARG A 480 -91.35 28.11 72.92
C ARG A 480 -91.40 28.62 74.38
N GLY A 481 -92.59 28.95 74.89
CA GLY A 481 -92.82 29.13 76.34
C GLY A 481 -92.49 30.49 76.98
N ALA A 482 -92.42 31.58 76.22
CA ALA A 482 -92.18 32.93 76.78
C ALA A 482 -93.37 33.48 77.60
N LYS A 483 -93.08 34.27 78.65
CA LYS A 483 -94.05 34.95 79.54
C LYS A 483 -93.43 36.23 80.13
N ASP A 484 -94.15 37.34 80.16
CA ASP A 484 -93.64 38.59 80.76
C ASP A 484 -93.60 38.57 82.31
N ALA A 485 -92.75 39.43 82.89
CA ALA A 485 -92.59 39.60 84.34
C ALA A 485 -93.60 40.61 84.94
N THR A 486 -93.82 40.52 86.25
CA THR A 486 -94.67 41.43 87.02
C THR A 486 -93.94 41.98 88.26
N CYS A 487 -94.61 42.78 89.09
CA CYS A 487 -94.04 43.29 90.34
C CYS A 487 -93.85 42.23 91.43
N CYS A 488 -94.43 41.03 91.31
CA CYS A 488 -94.33 39.96 92.31
C CYS A 488 -94.02 38.55 91.73
N GLU A 489 -94.16 38.35 90.42
CA GLU A 489 -93.74 37.12 89.73
C GLU A 489 -92.68 37.43 88.66
N LYS A 490 -91.71 36.53 88.51
CA LYS A 490 -90.75 36.55 87.40
C LYS A 490 -91.43 36.21 86.06
N GLY A 491 -90.83 36.69 84.99
CA GLY A 491 -91.10 36.29 83.60
C GLY A 491 -90.06 35.29 83.08
N TYR A 492 -90.18 34.91 81.82
CA TYR A 492 -89.29 33.99 81.11
C TYR A 492 -89.22 34.31 79.62
N THR A 493 -88.02 34.32 79.02
CA THR A 493 -87.87 34.67 77.59
C THR A 493 -88.26 33.56 76.61
N GLY A 494 -88.45 32.33 77.10
CA GLY A 494 -88.74 31.15 76.27
C GLY A 494 -87.50 30.43 75.74
N ASP A 495 -87.63 29.13 75.52
CA ASP A 495 -86.61 28.18 75.08
C ASP A 495 -86.51 28.12 73.54
N THR A 496 -85.30 28.06 73.00
CA THR A 496 -85.04 27.92 71.55
C THR A 496 -84.80 26.45 71.19
N TYR A 497 -85.63 25.90 70.30
CA TYR A 497 -85.53 24.52 69.80
C TYR A 497 -85.18 24.50 68.30
N CYS A 498 -84.47 23.46 67.85
CA CYS A 498 -84.24 23.18 66.43
C CYS A 498 -85.43 22.44 65.83
N THR A 499 -85.94 22.84 64.67
CA THR A 499 -87.10 22.18 64.04
C THR A 499 -86.73 20.88 63.32
N ASP A 500 -85.47 20.71 62.91
CA ASP A 500 -85.03 19.56 62.09
C ASP A 500 -84.82 18.29 62.94
N CYS A 501 -84.33 18.44 64.18
CA CYS A 501 -84.08 17.34 65.12
C CYS A 501 -84.88 17.44 66.44
N ASN A 502 -85.67 18.51 66.63
CA ASN A 502 -86.45 18.82 67.83
C ASN A 502 -85.64 18.94 69.14
N ALA A 503 -84.31 19.11 69.05
CA ALA A 503 -83.42 19.34 70.19
C ALA A 503 -83.57 20.76 70.77
N LEU A 504 -83.39 20.88 72.08
CA LEU A 504 -83.25 22.17 72.78
C LEU A 504 -81.86 22.74 72.49
N ILE A 505 -81.79 23.94 71.92
CA ILE A 505 -80.54 24.59 71.49
C ILE A 505 -80.05 25.59 72.53
N SER A 506 -80.96 26.34 73.13
CA SER A 506 -80.69 27.18 74.28
C SER A 506 -81.94 27.38 75.12
N SER A 507 -81.80 27.33 76.45
CA SER A 507 -82.89 27.69 77.33
C SER A 507 -83.08 29.20 77.43
N GLY A 508 -84.31 29.61 77.70
CA GLY A 508 -84.63 31.00 78.02
C GLY A 508 -84.05 31.46 79.36
N ALA A 509 -84.01 32.77 79.57
CA ALA A 509 -83.65 33.39 80.83
C ALA A 509 -84.89 33.78 81.64
N GLU A 510 -84.81 33.66 82.97
CA GLU A 510 -85.78 34.30 83.87
C GLU A 510 -85.65 35.84 83.78
N ILE A 511 -86.80 36.51 83.76
CA ILE A 511 -86.89 37.97 83.82
C ILE A 511 -87.27 38.36 85.27
N PRO A 512 -86.42 39.11 86.02
CA PRO A 512 -86.70 39.47 87.40
C PRO A 512 -88.00 40.25 87.62
N ALA A 513 -88.58 40.11 88.82
CA ALA A 513 -89.72 40.91 89.26
C ALA A 513 -89.29 42.37 89.54
N THR A 514 -90.19 43.33 89.34
CA THR A 514 -89.83 44.74 89.06
C THR A 514 -89.88 45.72 90.24
N GLY A 515 -89.74 45.26 91.49
CA GLY A 515 -89.86 46.10 92.70
C GLY A 515 -88.56 46.34 93.47
N ASN A 516 -88.34 47.58 93.93
CA ASN A 516 -87.24 47.94 94.85
C ASN A 516 -87.72 48.01 96.31
N HIS A 517 -86.82 47.73 97.26
CA HIS A 517 -87.05 47.80 98.70
C HIS A 517 -85.93 48.62 99.40
N THR A 518 -86.17 49.07 100.64
CA THR A 518 -85.21 49.83 101.44
C THR A 518 -85.15 49.31 102.88
N ASP A 519 -83.96 49.43 103.48
CA ASP A 519 -83.63 49.12 104.87
C ASP A 519 -84.31 50.07 105.89
N VAL A 520 -84.29 49.67 107.17
CA VAL A 520 -84.84 50.38 108.33
C VAL A 520 -83.76 50.69 109.39
N ASP A 521 -82.72 49.86 109.57
CA ASP A 521 -81.85 49.90 110.77
C ASP A 521 -80.32 49.77 110.52
N GLY A 522 -79.84 49.60 109.28
CA GLY A 522 -78.43 49.76 108.91
C GLY A 522 -77.46 48.70 109.43
N LYS A 523 -77.96 47.57 109.91
CA LYS A 523 -77.17 46.54 110.61
C LYS A 523 -77.07 45.25 109.79
N TRP A 524 -75.86 44.69 109.72
CA TRP A 524 -75.61 43.40 109.10
C TRP A 524 -75.99 42.25 110.03
N GLU A 525 -76.69 41.26 109.49
CA GLU A 525 -76.88 39.93 110.06
C GLU A 525 -75.89 38.94 109.42
N SER A 526 -75.59 37.81 110.07
CA SER A 526 -74.69 36.80 109.52
C SER A 526 -74.93 35.39 110.04
N ASP A 527 -74.54 34.40 109.23
CA ASP A 527 -74.35 33.00 109.61
C ASP A 527 -72.88 32.59 109.43
N GLY A 528 -72.58 31.28 109.47
CA GLY A 528 -71.22 30.76 109.38
C GLY A 528 -70.55 30.90 108.00
N GLU A 529 -71.31 31.24 106.95
CA GLU A 529 -70.82 31.36 105.58
C GLU A 529 -71.01 32.78 105.01
N ASN A 530 -72.11 33.46 105.35
CA ASN A 530 -72.54 34.71 104.73
C ASN A 530 -73.01 35.80 105.72
N HIS A 531 -73.11 37.04 105.23
CA HIS A 531 -73.75 38.19 105.89
C HIS A 531 -74.75 38.89 104.95
N TRP A 532 -75.82 39.48 105.49
CA TRP A 532 -76.94 40.08 104.74
C TRP A 532 -77.66 41.22 105.49
N HIS A 533 -78.59 41.90 104.81
CA HIS A 533 -79.60 42.79 105.40
C HIS A 533 -81.02 42.20 105.25
N THR A 534 -81.93 42.52 106.16
CA THR A 534 -83.32 42.00 106.18
C THR A 534 -84.31 43.15 106.04
N CYS A 535 -85.21 43.09 105.06
CA CYS A 535 -86.21 44.15 104.85
C CYS A 535 -87.41 44.00 105.81
N TYR A 536 -88.26 45.04 105.89
CA TYR A 536 -89.46 45.08 106.75
C TYR A 536 -90.43 43.89 106.56
N PHE A 537 -90.40 43.22 105.40
CA PHE A 537 -91.21 42.03 105.11
C PHE A 537 -90.50 40.70 105.41
N GLY A 538 -89.38 40.72 106.15
CA GLY A 538 -88.62 39.53 106.56
C GLY A 538 -87.80 38.88 105.45
N THR A 539 -87.55 39.59 104.35
CA THR A 539 -86.81 39.07 103.18
C THR A 539 -85.34 39.48 103.26
N LYS A 540 -84.42 38.52 103.11
CA LYS A 540 -82.97 38.79 103.04
C LYS A 540 -82.59 39.42 101.69
N PHE A 541 -81.67 40.39 101.71
CA PHE A 541 -81.01 40.97 100.54
C PHE A 541 -79.54 41.31 100.85
N ASP A 542 -78.76 41.67 99.82
CA ASP A 542 -77.31 41.92 99.89
C ASP A 542 -76.46 40.78 100.52
N VAL A 543 -76.90 39.54 100.34
CA VAL A 543 -76.23 38.34 100.87
C VAL A 543 -74.83 38.15 100.26
N THR A 544 -73.79 38.21 101.08
CA THR A 544 -72.38 38.17 100.68
C THR A 544 -71.56 37.22 101.58
N ALA A 545 -70.61 36.47 101.02
CA ALA A 545 -69.75 35.56 101.78
C ALA A 545 -68.69 36.30 102.62
N HIS A 546 -68.18 35.65 103.69
CA HIS A 546 -67.11 36.23 104.54
C HIS A 546 -65.73 36.22 103.85
N THR A 547 -64.99 37.33 103.96
CA THR A 547 -63.67 37.51 103.31
C THR A 547 -62.66 38.28 104.18
N GLY A 548 -61.40 37.82 104.20
CA GLY A 548 -60.24 38.50 104.81
C GLY A 548 -59.71 37.84 106.10
N GLY A 549 -58.44 38.09 106.43
CA GLY A 549 -57.76 37.56 107.63
C GLY A 549 -56.85 36.34 107.41
N GLU A 550 -55.85 36.15 108.31
CA GLU A 550 -54.96 34.98 108.38
C GLU A 550 -55.36 34.11 109.60
N ALA A 551 -55.41 32.78 109.43
CA ALA A 551 -55.62 31.82 110.52
C ALA A 551 -54.29 31.25 111.06
N THR A 552 -54.26 30.85 112.33
CA THR A 552 -53.09 30.25 112.99
C THR A 552 -53.43 28.89 113.58
N CYS A 553 -52.44 28.18 114.15
CA CYS A 553 -52.66 26.89 114.80
C CYS A 553 -53.48 26.93 116.11
N VAL A 554 -54.01 28.10 116.49
CA VAL A 554 -54.90 28.27 117.65
C VAL A 554 -56.09 29.21 117.38
N ASN A 555 -56.01 30.13 116.41
CA ASN A 555 -57.05 31.16 116.15
C ASN A 555 -57.59 31.09 114.71
N LYS A 556 -58.91 31.33 114.57
CA LYS A 556 -59.63 31.43 113.29
C LYS A 556 -59.43 32.80 112.63
N ALA A 557 -59.74 32.92 111.33
CA ALA A 557 -59.65 34.19 110.60
C ALA A 557 -60.80 35.14 111.00
N ILE A 558 -60.60 36.46 110.88
CA ILE A 558 -61.63 37.48 111.18
C ILE A 558 -62.00 38.20 109.89
N CYS A 559 -63.28 38.12 109.51
CA CYS A 559 -63.81 38.72 108.29
C CYS A 559 -63.64 40.24 108.29
N GLU A 560 -63.06 40.79 107.23
CA GLU A 560 -62.72 42.21 107.15
C GLU A 560 -63.95 43.12 106.99
N VAL A 561 -65.09 42.58 106.52
CA VAL A 561 -66.33 43.35 106.35
C VAL A 561 -67.13 43.41 107.65
N CYS A 562 -67.58 42.26 108.16
CA CYS A 562 -68.48 42.18 109.32
C CYS A 562 -67.76 42.16 110.69
N LYS A 563 -66.43 41.95 110.71
CA LYS A 563 -65.58 41.86 111.92
C LYS A 563 -65.88 40.67 112.85
N ILE A 564 -66.36 39.56 112.30
CA ILE A 564 -66.67 38.32 113.01
C ILE A 564 -65.68 37.20 112.60
N GLU A 565 -65.37 36.29 113.53
CA GLU A 565 -64.53 35.11 113.28
C GLU A 565 -65.21 34.07 112.38
N TYR A 566 -64.47 33.50 111.42
CA TYR A 566 -64.97 32.48 110.49
C TYR A 566 -63.84 31.56 109.98
N GLY A 567 -64.20 30.50 109.26
CA GLY A 567 -63.25 29.44 108.84
C GLY A 567 -62.78 28.57 110.00
N ASP A 568 -61.72 27.78 109.78
CA ASP A 568 -61.08 26.92 110.80
C ASP A 568 -59.62 27.32 111.06
N VAL A 569 -59.01 26.72 112.08
CA VAL A 569 -57.61 26.98 112.50
C VAL A 569 -56.61 26.28 111.58
N ASP A 570 -55.50 26.94 111.24
CA ASP A 570 -54.43 26.34 110.44
C ASP A 570 -53.46 25.56 111.34
N ALA A 571 -53.72 24.26 111.46
CA ALA A 571 -52.93 23.33 112.28
C ALA A 571 -51.44 23.21 111.87
N THR A 572 -51.00 23.81 110.76
CA THR A 572 -49.59 23.78 110.31
C THR A 572 -48.80 25.06 110.62
N ASN A 573 -49.49 26.16 110.96
CA ASN A 573 -48.91 27.51 111.07
C ASN A 573 -48.26 27.76 112.45
N HIS A 574 -47.18 27.05 112.77
CA HIS A 574 -46.43 27.12 114.04
C HIS A 574 -45.28 28.15 113.99
N LYS A 575 -45.56 29.42 114.32
CA LYS A 575 -44.56 30.51 114.21
C LYS A 575 -43.61 30.65 115.42
N ASN A 576 -43.98 30.20 116.63
CA ASN A 576 -43.11 30.27 117.82
C ASN A 576 -42.66 28.88 118.30
N THR A 577 -41.35 28.70 118.58
CA THR A 577 -40.76 27.40 118.97
C THR A 577 -39.63 27.53 120.00
N GLU A 578 -39.48 26.54 120.88
CA GLU A 578 -38.40 26.41 121.87
C GLU A 578 -37.71 25.02 121.83
N ILE A 579 -36.57 24.88 122.54
CA ILE A 579 -35.84 23.61 122.73
C ILE A 579 -36.02 23.11 124.17
N ARG A 580 -36.25 21.80 124.36
CA ARG A 580 -36.45 21.16 125.67
C ARG A 580 -35.57 19.93 125.83
N GLY A 581 -35.03 19.71 127.03
CA GLY A 581 -34.37 18.45 127.40
C GLY A 581 -32.94 18.27 126.87
N ALA A 582 -32.19 19.35 126.67
CA ALA A 582 -30.75 19.26 126.42
C ALA A 582 -29.97 18.95 127.70
N THR A 583 -28.84 18.25 127.57
CA THR A 583 -27.89 17.91 128.66
C THR A 583 -26.45 17.98 128.16
N ASP A 584 -25.56 18.60 128.95
CA ASP A 584 -24.13 18.65 128.62
C ASP A 584 -23.41 17.34 129.01
N PRO A 585 -22.39 16.91 128.24
CA PRO A 585 -21.60 15.71 128.58
C PRO A 585 -20.75 15.94 129.84
N THR A 586 -20.60 14.89 130.64
CA THR A 586 -19.83 14.93 131.89
C THR A 586 -18.48 14.22 131.73
N CYS A 587 -17.71 14.12 132.82
CA CYS A 587 -16.47 13.34 132.84
C CYS A 587 -16.66 11.84 132.57
N CYS A 588 -17.88 11.29 132.72
CA CYS A 588 -18.15 9.85 132.57
C CYS A 588 -19.43 9.49 131.78
N GLU A 589 -20.31 10.44 131.46
CA GLU A 589 -21.57 10.18 130.73
C GLU A 589 -21.78 11.13 129.54
N ALA A 590 -22.56 10.68 128.56
CA ALA A 590 -22.89 11.39 127.34
C ALA A 590 -23.99 12.45 127.53
N GLY A 591 -23.93 13.53 126.76
CA GLY A 591 -24.92 14.60 126.69
C GLY A 591 -25.88 14.45 125.50
N TYR A 592 -26.86 15.37 125.38
CA TYR A 592 -27.90 15.38 124.35
C TYR A 592 -28.31 16.81 123.98
N THR A 593 -28.59 17.10 122.70
CA THR A 593 -28.87 18.47 122.21
C THR A 593 -30.31 18.97 122.40
N GLY A 594 -31.26 18.09 122.77
CA GLY A 594 -32.64 18.44 123.09
C GLY A 594 -33.64 18.48 121.91
N ASP A 595 -34.92 18.37 122.25
CA ASP A 595 -36.07 18.31 121.34
C ASP A 595 -36.65 19.70 121.01
N LYS A 596 -37.25 19.88 119.84
CA LYS A 596 -37.89 21.13 119.42
C LYS A 596 -39.41 21.08 119.54
N TRP A 597 -40.01 22.10 120.13
CA TRP A 597 -41.44 22.17 120.47
C TRP A 597 -42.04 23.51 120.03
N CYS A 598 -43.32 23.53 119.62
CA CYS A 598 -44.07 24.78 119.47
C CYS A 598 -44.52 25.28 120.85
N THR A 599 -44.33 26.56 121.14
CA THR A 599 -44.81 27.17 122.40
C THR A 599 -46.31 27.43 122.40
N ASP A 600 -46.90 27.69 121.22
CA ASP A 600 -48.29 28.15 121.08
C ASP A 600 -49.30 27.01 121.22
N CYS A 601 -48.98 25.82 120.67
CA CYS A 601 -49.81 24.61 120.76
C CYS A 601 -49.18 23.48 121.60
N ASN A 602 -48.04 23.75 122.28
CA ASN A 602 -47.31 22.82 123.15
C ASN A 602 -47.04 21.42 122.54
N THR A 603 -46.83 21.36 121.21
CA THR A 603 -46.65 20.11 120.45
C THR A 603 -45.18 19.95 120.05
N LYS A 604 -44.64 18.72 120.13
CA LYS A 604 -43.27 18.39 119.70
C LYS A 604 -43.19 18.39 118.17
N ILE A 605 -42.20 19.09 117.62
CA ILE A 605 -41.95 19.23 116.18
C ILE A 605 -40.81 18.31 115.74
N GLU A 606 -39.71 18.25 116.51
CA GLU A 606 -38.43 17.65 116.09
C GLU A 606 -37.65 17.08 117.29
N SER A 607 -36.65 16.22 117.06
CA SER A 607 -35.86 15.56 118.13
C SER A 607 -34.35 15.81 118.01
N GLY A 608 -33.62 15.78 119.13
CA GLY A 608 -32.17 16.04 119.21
C GLY A 608 -31.24 14.82 119.03
N SER A 609 -29.95 15.01 119.34
CA SER A 609 -28.84 14.05 119.13
C SER A 609 -27.79 14.05 120.27
N GLU A 610 -26.96 12.99 120.38
CA GLU A 610 -26.04 12.73 121.51
C GLU A 610 -24.60 13.32 121.40
N ILE A 611 -23.87 13.39 122.53
CA ILE A 611 -22.54 14.06 122.70
C ILE A 611 -21.64 13.29 123.71
N SER A 612 -20.31 13.22 123.56
CA SER A 612 -19.39 12.33 124.35
C SER A 612 -18.65 12.97 125.55
N SER A 613 -18.14 12.14 126.48
CA SER A 613 -17.58 12.46 127.83
C SER A 613 -16.08 12.81 127.95
N THR A 614 -15.64 13.45 129.07
CA THR A 614 -14.54 14.44 129.07
C THR A 614 -13.52 14.52 130.26
N GLY A 615 -13.41 13.55 131.19
CA GLY A 615 -12.88 13.82 132.55
C GLY A 615 -11.37 14.03 132.82
N ASN A 616 -11.01 15.04 133.66
CA ASN A 616 -9.94 14.96 134.68
C ASN A 616 -10.03 16.07 135.78
N HIS A 617 -9.10 16.10 136.75
CA HIS A 617 -9.10 16.94 137.97
C HIS A 617 -8.77 18.45 137.78
N THR A 618 -9.15 19.30 138.75
CA THR A 618 -9.06 20.78 138.68
C THR A 618 -8.05 21.43 139.64
N ASP A 619 -7.25 22.35 139.10
CA ASP A 619 -6.46 23.38 139.83
C ASP A 619 -7.37 24.51 140.40
N VAL A 620 -6.83 25.36 141.28
CA VAL A 620 -7.53 26.50 141.92
C VAL A 620 -7.40 27.82 141.13
N ASP A 621 -6.29 28.04 140.41
CA ASP A 621 -6.06 29.30 139.66
C ASP A 621 -5.62 29.11 138.18
N GLY A 622 -5.26 27.89 137.75
CA GLY A 622 -5.13 27.51 136.34
C GLY A 622 -3.93 28.10 135.60
N LYS A 623 -2.92 28.63 136.32
CA LYS A 623 -1.75 29.30 135.71
C LYS A 623 -0.47 28.48 135.89
N TRP A 624 0.23 28.31 134.78
CA TRP A 624 1.61 27.86 134.74
C TRP A 624 2.56 28.98 135.21
N GLU A 625 3.49 28.64 136.10
CA GLU A 625 4.66 29.46 136.40
C GLU A 625 5.86 28.93 135.61
N SER A 626 6.78 29.79 135.16
CA SER A 626 7.99 29.37 134.45
C SER A 626 9.23 30.24 134.79
N ASP A 627 10.42 29.66 134.59
CA ASP A 627 11.71 30.33 134.79
C ASP A 627 12.52 30.54 133.49
N GLY A 628 11.90 30.26 132.33
CA GLY A 628 12.54 30.28 131.02
C GLY A 628 13.30 29.00 130.66
N THR A 629 13.32 27.98 131.53
CA THR A 629 13.82 26.63 131.24
C THR A 629 12.76 25.56 131.49
N ASN A 630 11.96 25.71 132.56
CA ASN A 630 10.88 24.79 132.93
C ASN A 630 9.59 25.55 133.28
N HIS A 631 8.48 24.81 133.30
CA HIS A 631 7.16 25.26 133.77
C HIS A 631 6.57 24.28 134.80
N TRP A 632 5.73 24.76 135.73
CA TRP A 632 5.09 23.95 136.78
C TRP A 632 3.75 24.54 137.29
N HIS A 633 3.01 23.74 138.07
CA HIS A 633 1.84 24.16 138.86
C HIS A 633 2.11 24.14 140.38
N THR A 634 1.33 24.90 141.16
CA THR A 634 1.47 25.01 142.62
C THR A 634 0.12 24.82 143.32
N CYS A 635 0.00 23.80 144.17
CA CYS A 635 -1.22 23.49 144.93
C CYS A 635 -1.44 24.45 146.11
N TYR A 636 -2.70 24.61 146.55
CA TYR A 636 -3.13 25.44 147.70
C TYR A 636 -2.34 25.24 149.01
N PHE A 637 -1.69 24.08 149.20
CA PHE A 637 -0.83 23.79 150.36
C PHE A 637 0.67 24.10 150.14
N GLY A 638 1.03 24.80 149.05
CA GLY A 638 2.39 25.27 148.77
C GLY A 638 3.31 24.28 148.07
N THR A 639 2.79 23.13 147.60
CA THR A 639 3.56 22.09 146.93
C THR A 639 3.58 22.30 145.41
N LYS A 640 4.77 22.31 144.80
CA LYS A 640 4.93 22.29 143.33
C LYS A 640 4.71 20.88 142.77
N PHE A 641 4.10 20.78 141.60
CA PHE A 641 3.94 19.55 140.84
C PHE A 641 3.99 19.83 139.33
N ASP A 642 4.08 18.78 138.51
CA ASP A 642 4.17 18.81 137.04
C ASP A 642 5.26 19.74 136.48
N ILE A 643 6.51 19.53 136.94
CA ILE A 643 7.67 20.30 136.49
C ILE A 643 8.24 19.72 135.17
N THR A 644 8.08 20.44 134.07
CA THR A 644 8.45 20.00 132.70
C THR A 644 9.26 21.06 131.94
N ALA A 645 10.17 20.65 131.05
CA ALA A 645 10.97 21.52 130.18
C ALA A 645 10.30 21.71 128.80
N HIS A 646 10.44 22.88 128.18
CA HIS A 646 9.69 23.26 126.97
C HIS A 646 9.91 22.33 125.76
N ASN A 647 8.80 21.80 125.22
CA ASN A 647 8.74 20.77 124.19
C ASN A 647 7.64 21.08 123.14
N GLY A 648 7.94 20.72 121.88
CA GLY A 648 7.01 20.86 120.74
C GLY A 648 7.02 22.21 120.04
N GLY A 649 6.38 22.25 118.86
CA GLY A 649 6.38 23.41 117.94
C GLY A 649 7.33 23.25 116.75
N GLU A 650 6.98 23.86 115.61
CA GLU A 650 7.78 23.89 114.39
C GLU A 650 8.09 25.35 114.02
N ALA A 651 9.38 25.68 113.84
CA ALA A 651 9.80 27.02 113.44
C ALA A 651 9.57 27.27 111.93
N THR A 652 9.29 28.51 111.57
CA THR A 652 9.01 28.95 110.20
C THR A 652 9.89 30.13 109.81
N CYS A 653 9.84 30.52 108.53
CA CYS A 653 10.56 31.69 108.00
C CYS A 653 10.05 33.06 108.51
N LYS A 654 9.06 33.09 109.43
CA LYS A 654 8.54 34.32 110.06
C LYS A 654 8.29 34.22 111.58
N SER A 655 8.04 33.03 112.12
CA SER A 655 7.72 32.81 113.55
C SER A 655 8.58 31.70 114.18
N PRO A 656 9.06 31.86 115.43
CA PRO A 656 9.74 30.80 116.19
C PRO A 656 8.82 29.61 116.47
N ALA A 657 9.39 28.52 116.99
CA ALA A 657 8.59 27.42 117.53
C ALA A 657 7.82 27.87 118.78
N GLU A 658 6.63 27.32 119.00
CA GLU A 658 5.77 27.65 120.14
C GLU A 658 5.52 26.38 120.96
N CYS A 659 5.85 26.43 122.26
CA CYS A 659 5.83 25.27 123.14
C CYS A 659 4.39 24.75 123.32
N SER A 660 4.12 23.55 122.83
CA SER A 660 2.75 23.04 122.64
C SER A 660 1.96 22.81 123.92
N GLU A 661 2.62 22.81 125.09
CA GLU A 661 1.98 22.60 126.39
C GLU A 661 1.67 23.92 127.15
N CYS A 662 2.35 25.03 126.82
CA CYS A 662 2.24 26.28 127.58
C CYS A 662 2.11 27.57 126.74
N GLY A 663 2.16 27.49 125.40
CA GLY A 663 1.92 28.62 124.50
C GLY A 663 2.99 29.71 124.49
N HIS A 664 4.20 29.45 125.01
CA HIS A 664 5.32 30.39 124.93
C HIS A 664 6.23 30.08 123.73
N SER A 665 6.57 31.12 122.98
CA SER A 665 7.46 31.05 121.81
C SER A 665 8.94 30.99 122.22
N TYR A 666 9.70 30.09 121.59
CA TYR A 666 11.10 29.81 121.93
C TYR A 666 11.92 29.35 120.72
N GLY A 667 13.25 29.53 120.80
CA GLY A 667 14.19 29.20 119.74
C GLY A 667 14.29 30.22 118.58
N PRO A 668 15.16 29.95 117.58
CA PRO A 668 15.33 30.79 116.40
C PRO A 668 14.31 30.47 115.27
N LEU A 669 14.28 31.32 114.24
CA LEU A 669 13.53 31.09 112.99
C LEU A 669 14.21 30.05 112.09
N ASP A 670 13.44 29.35 111.24
CA ASP A 670 13.98 28.52 110.15
C ASP A 670 13.72 29.19 108.79
N ALA A 671 14.80 29.61 108.13
CA ALA A 671 14.74 30.28 106.84
C ALA A 671 14.31 29.38 105.67
N ASN A 672 14.36 28.05 105.80
CA ASN A 672 14.12 27.11 104.68
C ASN A 672 12.68 26.55 104.66
N ASN A 673 11.89 26.80 105.70
CA ASN A 673 10.59 26.18 105.89
C ASN A 673 9.46 27.02 105.27
N HIS A 674 9.24 26.88 103.96
CA HIS A 674 8.21 27.59 103.19
C HIS A 674 6.99 26.69 102.90
N LYS A 675 6.04 26.60 103.85
CA LYS A 675 4.78 25.84 103.67
C LYS A 675 3.60 26.67 103.11
N GLY A 676 3.88 27.89 102.66
CA GLY A 676 2.90 28.80 102.05
C GLY A 676 2.43 28.35 100.66
N THR A 677 1.39 28.99 100.15
CA THR A 677 0.99 28.79 98.74
C THR A 677 2.05 29.38 97.80
N THR A 678 2.15 28.81 96.60
CA THR A 678 3.08 29.27 95.56
C THR A 678 2.31 29.78 94.33
N TYR A 679 2.96 30.61 93.53
CA TYR A 679 2.38 31.14 92.28
C TYR A 679 3.44 31.20 91.16
N LEU A 680 2.97 31.18 89.91
CA LEU A 680 3.83 31.22 88.73
C LEU A 680 3.98 32.64 88.18
N LYS A 681 5.16 32.95 87.62
CA LYS A 681 5.52 34.25 87.04
C LYS A 681 6.26 34.05 85.71
N ASN A 682 6.25 35.05 84.83
CA ASN A 682 6.94 35.00 83.53
C ASN A 682 6.47 33.89 82.56
N GLN A 683 5.30 33.27 82.80
CA GLN A 683 4.73 32.25 81.92
C GLN A 683 4.43 32.81 80.52
N LYS A 684 4.73 32.02 79.48
CA LYS A 684 4.49 32.36 78.07
C LYS A 684 4.11 31.10 77.30
N GLU A 685 3.02 31.13 76.53
CA GLU A 685 2.67 29.99 75.67
C GLU A 685 3.60 29.87 74.45
N ALA A 686 3.82 28.65 73.98
CA ALA A 686 4.58 28.40 72.75
C ALA A 686 3.71 28.67 71.52
N THR A 687 4.32 29.19 70.46
CA THR A 687 3.70 29.36 69.15
C THR A 687 4.43 28.52 68.11
N CYS A 688 3.97 28.50 66.85
CA CYS A 688 4.70 27.83 65.77
C CYS A 688 5.89 28.66 65.22
N PHE A 689 6.24 29.79 65.86
CA PHE A 689 7.37 30.65 65.47
C PHE A 689 8.27 31.05 66.64
N GLU A 690 7.76 31.10 67.88
CA GLU A 690 8.50 31.38 69.10
C GLU A 690 8.28 30.30 70.17
N GLU A 691 9.32 30.06 70.98
CA GLU A 691 9.25 29.16 72.12
C GLU A 691 8.49 29.78 73.29
N GLY A 692 7.84 28.92 74.07
CA GLY A 692 7.15 29.25 75.31
C GLY A 692 8.01 29.01 76.54
N TYR A 693 7.44 29.29 77.71
CA TYR A 693 8.06 29.13 79.02
C TYR A 693 7.00 28.80 80.08
N THR A 694 7.23 27.78 80.90
CA THR A 694 6.25 27.35 81.93
C THR A 694 6.04 28.40 83.03
N GLY A 695 7.01 29.30 83.19
CA GLY A 695 7.05 30.28 84.27
C GLY A 695 7.78 29.79 85.52
N ASP A 696 8.31 30.75 86.27
CA ASP A 696 9.07 30.59 87.51
C ASP A 696 8.14 30.46 88.72
N THR A 697 8.50 29.61 89.68
CA THR A 697 7.71 29.40 90.91
C THR A 697 8.19 30.30 92.04
N TYR A 698 7.27 31.10 92.59
CA TYR A 698 7.50 32.04 93.69
C TYR A 698 6.67 31.69 94.94
N CYS A 699 7.19 32.01 96.12
CA CYS A 699 6.45 31.92 97.38
C CYS A 699 5.47 33.10 97.53
N SER A 700 4.19 32.86 97.79
CA SER A 700 3.22 33.95 98.02
C SER A 700 3.54 34.76 99.28
N ASP A 701 4.11 34.13 100.31
CA ASP A 701 4.28 34.75 101.63
C ASP A 701 5.53 35.61 101.79
N CYS A 702 6.65 35.26 101.14
CA CYS A 702 7.89 36.05 101.15
C CYS A 702 8.26 36.66 99.78
N ASN A 703 7.59 36.26 98.70
CA ASN A 703 7.81 36.75 97.33
C ASN A 703 9.21 36.46 96.75
N GLU A 704 9.95 35.51 97.35
CA GLU A 704 11.21 34.98 96.81
C GLU A 704 10.97 33.86 95.80
N LYS A 705 11.91 33.66 94.88
CA LYS A 705 11.85 32.63 93.83
C LYS A 705 12.29 31.29 94.42
N ILE A 706 11.42 30.29 94.34
CA ILE A 706 11.69 28.92 94.82
C ILE A 706 12.33 28.08 93.70
N ALA A 707 11.87 28.22 92.45
CA ALA A 707 12.38 27.45 91.31
C ALA A 707 12.21 28.20 89.97
N ASP A 708 13.12 27.94 89.04
CA ASP A 708 13.06 28.41 87.66
C ASP A 708 12.11 27.57 86.79
N GLY A 709 11.47 28.21 85.80
CA GLY A 709 10.66 27.53 84.79
C GLY A 709 11.47 26.81 83.70
N GLN A 710 10.77 26.04 82.85
CA GLN A 710 11.34 25.34 81.70
C GLN A 710 10.82 25.92 80.37
N SER A 711 11.62 25.87 79.31
CA SER A 711 11.21 26.27 77.96
C SER A 711 10.30 25.22 77.31
N ILE A 712 9.36 25.71 76.51
CA ILE A 712 8.37 24.91 75.79
C ILE A 712 8.69 25.02 74.29
N ALA A 713 8.95 23.89 73.64
CA ALA A 713 9.27 23.84 72.22
C ALA A 713 8.13 24.39 71.35
N LYS A 714 8.47 24.90 70.16
CA LYS A 714 7.53 25.50 69.21
C LYS A 714 6.45 24.50 68.76
N ASN A 715 5.23 24.98 68.60
CA ASN A 715 4.11 24.17 68.13
C ASN A 715 4.31 23.75 66.66
N ALA A 716 3.86 22.55 66.31
CA ALA A 716 3.85 22.08 64.92
C ALA A 716 2.94 22.95 64.04
N HIS A 717 3.25 23.05 62.74
CA HIS A 717 2.41 23.74 61.77
C HIS A 717 1.18 22.89 61.40
N ASN A 718 0.02 23.53 61.26
CA ASN A 718 -1.25 22.88 60.90
C ASN A 718 -1.58 23.10 59.41
N PRO A 719 -1.50 22.09 58.53
CA PRO A 719 -1.72 22.25 57.10
C PRO A 719 -3.20 22.39 56.70
N ALA A 720 -3.47 23.20 55.67
CA ALA A 720 -4.82 23.37 55.13
C ALA A 720 -5.44 22.08 54.56
N SER A 721 -6.75 21.92 54.73
CA SER A 721 -7.52 20.79 54.19
C SER A 721 -7.53 20.76 52.65
N VAL A 722 -7.72 21.92 52.02
CA VAL A 722 -7.64 22.11 50.55
C VAL A 722 -6.17 22.22 50.10
N TRP A 723 -5.86 21.86 48.85
CA TRP A 723 -4.54 22.08 48.25
C TRP A 723 -4.50 23.43 47.51
N THR A 724 -3.47 24.24 47.73
CA THR A 724 -3.15 25.37 46.85
C THR A 724 -2.33 24.84 45.68
N THR A 725 -2.57 25.33 44.46
CA THR A 725 -1.92 24.82 43.23
C THR A 725 -1.52 25.96 42.30
N ASN A 726 -0.38 25.81 41.62
CA ASN A 726 -0.01 26.61 40.45
C ASN A 726 0.23 25.68 39.23
N GLU A 727 0.78 26.20 38.14
CA GLU A 727 1.08 25.45 36.91
C GLU A 727 2.06 24.27 37.08
N HIS A 728 2.97 24.35 38.06
CA HIS A 728 4.09 23.43 38.28
C HIS A 728 3.91 22.58 39.55
N ASP A 729 3.39 23.19 40.62
CA ASP A 729 3.40 22.66 41.99
C ASP A 729 2.02 22.67 42.65
N HIS A 730 1.84 21.79 43.65
CA HIS A 730 0.81 21.88 44.69
C HIS A 730 1.43 21.95 46.08
N TRP A 731 0.76 22.60 47.04
CA TRP A 731 1.19 22.70 48.43
C TRP A 731 0.02 22.89 49.41
N LYS A 732 0.32 22.75 50.70
CA LYS A 732 -0.54 23.17 51.80
C LYS A 732 -0.02 24.47 52.39
N GLU A 733 -0.93 25.35 52.83
CA GLU A 733 -0.59 26.52 53.62
C GLU A 733 -0.90 26.27 55.10
N CYS A 734 -0.09 26.82 55.99
CA CYS A 734 -0.35 26.75 57.43
C CYS A 734 -1.61 27.54 57.78
N GLN A 735 -2.62 26.90 58.37
CA GLN A 735 -3.89 27.54 58.74
C GLN A 735 -3.75 28.58 59.86
N THR A 736 -2.62 28.61 60.56
CA THR A 736 -2.32 29.61 61.59
C THR A 736 -2.21 30.99 60.96
N VAL A 737 -3.19 31.86 61.24
CA VAL A 737 -3.27 33.24 60.70
C VAL A 737 -1.95 33.98 60.93
N GLY A 738 -1.38 34.51 59.85
CA GLY A 738 -0.10 35.23 59.87
C GLY A 738 1.16 34.35 59.79
N CYS A 739 1.06 33.02 59.80
CA CYS A 739 2.23 32.14 59.76
C CYS A 739 2.92 32.09 58.39
N GLY A 740 2.17 32.15 57.28
CA GLY A 740 2.71 32.18 55.90
C GLY A 740 3.47 30.95 55.42
N ASN A 741 3.72 29.95 56.28
CA ASN A 741 4.54 28.79 55.92
C ASN A 741 3.83 27.85 54.96
N VAL A 742 4.59 27.42 53.95
CA VAL A 742 4.24 26.43 52.93
C VAL A 742 4.70 25.04 53.40
N ILE A 743 3.81 24.06 53.28
CA ILE A 743 3.94 22.69 53.78
C ILE A 743 3.64 21.73 52.62
N ASP A 744 4.29 20.55 52.60
CA ASP A 744 4.07 19.49 51.60
C ASP A 744 4.09 19.96 50.14
N LYS A 745 4.97 20.93 49.81
CA LYS A 745 5.11 21.41 48.44
C LYS A 745 5.77 20.35 47.55
N ALA A 746 5.06 19.93 46.52
CA ALA A 746 5.52 18.96 45.53
C ALA A 746 5.12 19.38 44.11
N ALA A 747 5.89 18.93 43.12
CA ALA A 747 5.51 19.04 41.72
C ALA A 747 4.30 18.13 41.41
N HIS A 748 3.48 18.53 40.45
CA HIS A 748 2.33 17.71 40.02
C HIS A 748 2.76 16.36 39.43
N SER A 749 2.03 15.31 39.81
CA SER A 749 2.29 13.93 39.39
C SER A 749 1.01 13.11 39.24
N GLY A 750 1.08 12.07 38.40
CA GLY A 750 -0.04 11.18 38.10
C GLY A 750 -1.00 11.72 37.02
N GLY A 751 -1.83 10.83 36.50
CA GLY A 751 -2.75 11.09 35.39
C GLY A 751 -2.10 11.07 34.00
N GLU A 752 -2.94 10.94 32.97
CA GLU A 752 -2.54 10.89 31.56
C GLU A 752 -3.14 12.09 30.81
N ALA A 753 -2.34 12.77 29.98
CA ALA A 753 -2.84 13.81 29.08
C ALA A 753 -3.34 13.21 27.76
N THR A 754 -4.37 13.80 27.16
CA THR A 754 -4.91 13.42 25.86
C THR A 754 -4.82 14.59 24.87
N CYS A 755 -5.11 14.35 23.60
CA CYS A 755 -5.14 15.39 22.56
C CYS A 755 -6.15 16.53 22.78
N VAL A 756 -7.01 16.45 23.81
CA VAL A 756 -7.97 17.51 24.21
C VAL A 756 -7.94 17.87 25.69
N SER A 757 -7.29 17.09 26.55
CA SER A 757 -7.31 17.29 28.02
C SER A 757 -5.91 17.21 28.63
N LYS A 758 -5.57 18.22 29.45
CA LYS A 758 -4.36 18.24 30.27
C LYS A 758 -4.41 17.13 31.33
N ALA A 759 -3.26 16.63 31.77
CA ALA A 759 -3.18 15.59 32.80
C ALA A 759 -3.81 16.08 34.12
N VAL A 760 -4.44 15.18 34.87
CA VAL A 760 -5.06 15.47 36.17
C VAL A 760 -4.19 14.90 37.28
N CYS A 761 -3.60 15.76 38.12
CA CYS A 761 -2.71 15.32 39.20
C CYS A 761 -3.45 14.43 40.20
N GLU A 762 -2.89 13.26 40.48
CA GLU A 762 -3.53 12.26 41.34
C GLU A 762 -3.63 12.71 42.80
N VAL A 763 -2.75 13.61 43.25
CA VAL A 763 -2.71 14.13 44.63
C VAL A 763 -3.70 15.27 44.84
N CYS A 764 -3.60 16.35 44.05
CA CYS A 764 -4.38 17.58 44.26
C CYS A 764 -5.65 17.69 43.39
N LYS A 765 -5.82 16.79 42.41
CA LYS A 765 -6.92 16.77 41.41
C LYS A 765 -7.02 17.98 40.48
N ALA A 766 -6.01 18.87 40.47
CA ALA A 766 -5.91 19.94 39.48
C ALA A 766 -5.41 19.42 38.12
N GLN A 767 -5.80 20.11 37.04
CA GLN A 767 -5.23 19.89 35.71
C GLN A 767 -3.88 20.62 35.57
N TYR A 768 -2.90 19.96 34.95
CA TYR A 768 -1.53 20.48 34.81
C TYR A 768 -0.82 19.94 33.56
N GLY A 769 0.35 20.49 33.24
CA GLY A 769 1.07 20.18 32.00
C GLY A 769 0.29 20.63 30.76
N ASP A 770 0.66 20.16 29.58
CA ASP A 770 -0.06 20.42 28.32
C ASP A 770 -0.86 19.21 27.82
N VAL A 771 -1.68 19.44 26.80
CA VAL A 771 -2.39 18.37 26.08
C VAL A 771 -1.40 17.54 25.28
N ASP A 772 -1.51 16.20 25.33
CA ASP A 772 -0.68 15.33 24.50
C ASP A 772 -1.26 15.27 23.08
N VAL A 773 -0.71 16.09 22.20
CA VAL A 773 -1.11 16.21 20.80
C VAL A 773 -0.88 14.95 19.95
N ALA A 774 -0.22 13.91 20.48
CA ALA A 774 -0.10 12.60 19.84
C ALA A 774 -1.03 11.53 20.43
N ASN A 775 -1.55 11.73 21.66
CA ASN A 775 -2.40 10.75 22.35
C ASN A 775 -3.86 10.81 21.87
N HIS A 776 -4.10 10.19 20.71
CA HIS A 776 -5.41 10.02 20.06
C HIS A 776 -5.95 8.61 20.29
N LYS A 777 -6.61 8.35 21.43
CA LYS A 777 -7.13 7.01 21.75
C LYS A 777 -8.44 6.67 21.03
N HIS A 778 -9.36 7.62 20.90
CA HIS A 778 -10.62 7.39 20.19
C HIS A 778 -10.46 7.81 18.73
N THR A 779 -10.51 6.81 17.83
CA THR A 779 -10.32 7.01 16.40
C THR A 779 -11.39 6.28 15.59
N GLU A 780 -11.73 6.84 14.44
CA GLU A 780 -12.65 6.27 13.47
C GLU A 780 -12.03 6.30 12.07
N ILE A 781 -12.58 5.50 11.16
CA ILE A 781 -12.21 5.51 9.75
C ILE A 781 -13.30 6.23 8.96
N ARG A 782 -12.96 7.31 8.26
CA ARG A 782 -13.86 8.04 7.36
C ARG A 782 -13.53 7.76 5.90
N ASP A 783 -14.50 7.97 5.02
CA ASP A 783 -14.33 7.91 3.55
C ASP A 783 -13.82 6.56 2.98
N ALA A 784 -13.89 5.49 3.76
CA ALA A 784 -13.54 4.14 3.32
C ALA A 784 -14.51 3.65 2.21
N LYS A 785 -13.95 3.12 1.14
CA LYS A 785 -14.70 2.61 -0.02
C LYS A 785 -14.06 1.30 -0.50
N PRO A 786 -14.81 0.19 -0.64
CA PRO A 786 -14.27 -1.03 -1.22
C PRO A 786 -13.85 -0.82 -2.67
N ALA A 787 -12.83 -1.55 -3.13
CA ALA A 787 -12.49 -1.60 -4.55
C ALA A 787 -13.53 -2.42 -5.32
N THR A 788 -13.70 -2.09 -6.60
CA THR A 788 -14.49 -2.87 -7.56
C THR A 788 -13.62 -3.21 -8.77
N GLU A 789 -14.16 -3.95 -9.72
CA GLU A 789 -13.53 -4.19 -11.03
C GLU A 789 -13.61 -2.96 -11.97
N GLN A 790 -14.03 -1.80 -11.46
CA GLN A 790 -14.36 -0.60 -12.26
C GLN A 790 -13.78 0.68 -11.65
N GLU A 791 -13.63 0.72 -10.33
CA GLU A 791 -13.12 1.85 -9.57
C GLU A 791 -12.17 1.38 -8.47
N LYS A 792 -11.07 2.12 -8.26
CA LYS A 792 -10.18 1.90 -7.11
C LYS A 792 -10.96 2.06 -5.81
N GLY A 793 -10.59 1.24 -4.82
CA GLY A 793 -11.04 1.43 -3.44
C GLY A 793 -10.17 2.43 -2.68
N TYR A 794 -10.56 2.71 -1.46
CA TYR A 794 -9.82 3.52 -0.51
C TYR A 794 -9.98 2.93 0.89
N THR A 795 -8.87 2.77 1.63
CA THR A 795 -8.94 2.21 3.00
C THR A 795 -9.64 3.12 4.00
N GLY A 796 -9.87 4.38 3.61
CA GLY A 796 -10.37 5.44 4.49
C GLY A 796 -9.29 6.09 5.34
N ASP A 797 -9.57 7.32 5.77
CA ASP A 797 -8.72 8.14 6.61
C ASP A 797 -8.94 7.84 8.09
N THR A 798 -7.87 7.77 8.89
CA THR A 798 -8.01 7.70 10.36
C THR A 798 -8.20 9.11 10.93
N TRP A 799 -9.34 9.35 11.56
CA TRP A 799 -9.66 10.59 12.27
C TRP A 799 -9.73 10.35 13.78
N CYS A 800 -9.25 11.31 14.57
CA CYS A 800 -9.50 11.35 16.00
C CYS A 800 -10.91 11.89 16.26
N ILE A 801 -11.71 11.14 17.02
CA ILE A 801 -13.07 11.55 17.41
C ILE A 801 -12.99 12.74 18.37
N ASP A 802 -12.10 12.67 19.37
CA ASP A 802 -12.00 13.65 20.47
C ASP A 802 -11.72 15.08 19.98
N CYS A 803 -10.80 15.24 19.01
CA CYS A 803 -10.37 16.55 18.50
C CYS A 803 -10.81 16.84 17.04
N ASN A 804 -11.55 15.92 16.40
CA ASN A 804 -11.99 15.99 15.01
C ASN A 804 -10.87 16.35 14.00
N LYS A 805 -9.67 15.77 14.18
CA LYS A 805 -8.52 15.92 13.27
C LYS A 805 -8.19 14.61 12.58
N LYS A 806 -7.84 14.69 11.29
CA LYS A 806 -7.22 13.59 10.55
C LYS A 806 -5.82 13.31 11.11
N ILE A 807 -5.59 12.07 11.53
CA ILE A 807 -4.32 11.60 12.11
C ILE A 807 -3.46 10.94 11.04
N ALA A 808 -4.08 10.12 10.18
CA ALA A 808 -3.42 9.38 9.11
C ALA A 808 -4.25 9.41 7.83
N THR A 809 -3.56 9.41 6.69
CA THR A 809 -4.17 9.31 5.36
C THR A 809 -4.33 7.86 4.95
N GLY A 810 -5.51 7.50 4.44
CA GLY A 810 -5.75 6.18 3.86
C GLY A 810 -4.98 5.92 2.56
N SER A 811 -4.89 4.65 2.17
CA SER A 811 -4.25 4.22 0.92
C SER A 811 -5.31 3.91 -0.15
N GLU A 812 -4.95 4.13 -1.42
CA GLU A 812 -5.69 3.54 -2.54
C GLU A 812 -5.62 2.01 -2.46
N ILE A 813 -6.75 1.36 -2.78
CA ILE A 813 -6.85 -0.08 -3.00
C ILE A 813 -6.96 -0.27 -4.52
N ALA A 814 -6.13 -1.15 -5.09
CA ALA A 814 -6.18 -1.48 -6.51
C ALA A 814 -7.58 -2.01 -6.90
N MET A 815 -7.97 -1.81 -8.17
CA MET A 815 -9.19 -2.42 -8.72
C MET A 815 -9.10 -3.95 -8.65
N LEU A 816 -10.25 -4.60 -8.49
CA LEU A 816 -10.36 -6.04 -8.50
C LEU A 816 -10.19 -6.57 -9.94
N GLU A 817 -9.53 -7.72 -10.09
CA GLU A 817 -9.32 -8.36 -11.39
C GLU A 817 -10.65 -8.88 -11.97
N HIS A 818 -10.85 -8.71 -13.27
CA HIS A 818 -12.05 -9.23 -13.94
C HIS A 818 -12.06 -10.76 -13.92
N LYS A 819 -13.03 -11.36 -13.20
CA LYS A 819 -13.32 -12.79 -13.31
C LYS A 819 -13.98 -13.06 -14.68
N LEU A 820 -13.16 -13.44 -15.67
CA LEU A 820 -13.58 -13.64 -17.06
C LEU A 820 -13.92 -15.10 -17.36
N THR A 821 -15.03 -15.28 -18.09
CA THR A 821 -15.42 -16.55 -18.72
C THR A 821 -15.20 -16.44 -20.21
N LEU A 822 -14.43 -17.36 -20.79
CA LEU A 822 -14.17 -17.38 -22.23
C LEU A 822 -15.38 -17.94 -23.01
N VAL A 823 -15.77 -17.23 -24.06
CA VAL A 823 -16.70 -17.70 -25.10
C VAL A 823 -15.91 -17.90 -26.40
N GLU A 824 -15.82 -19.13 -26.87
CA GLU A 824 -15.12 -19.46 -28.12
C GLU A 824 -15.88 -18.96 -29.35
N ALA A 825 -15.13 -18.71 -30.43
CA ALA A 825 -15.71 -18.29 -31.71
C ALA A 825 -16.64 -19.37 -32.29
N LYS A 826 -17.71 -18.91 -32.95
CA LYS A 826 -18.64 -19.75 -33.71
C LYS A 826 -18.87 -19.12 -35.07
N ASP A 827 -18.63 -19.87 -36.14
CA ASP A 827 -18.91 -19.39 -37.49
C ASP A 827 -20.41 -19.13 -37.69
N ALA A 828 -20.74 -18.05 -38.41
CA ALA A 828 -22.10 -17.79 -38.84
C ALA A 828 -22.54 -18.79 -39.93
N THR A 829 -23.85 -18.97 -40.07
CA THR A 829 -24.46 -19.80 -41.12
C THR A 829 -25.59 -19.01 -41.79
N VAL A 830 -26.28 -19.61 -42.76
CA VAL A 830 -27.49 -18.99 -43.35
C VAL A 830 -28.66 -18.97 -42.35
N THR A 831 -28.67 -19.88 -41.36
CA THR A 831 -29.78 -20.07 -40.41
C THR A 831 -29.51 -19.51 -39.02
N GLU A 832 -28.26 -19.50 -38.56
CA GLU A 832 -27.82 -19.06 -37.23
C GLU A 832 -26.74 -17.98 -37.33
N GLN A 833 -26.80 -16.97 -36.45
CA GLN A 833 -25.69 -16.02 -36.26
C GLN A 833 -24.48 -16.72 -35.65
N GLY A 834 -23.30 -16.17 -35.95
CA GLY A 834 -22.03 -16.56 -35.34
C GLY A 834 -21.56 -15.53 -34.31
N ASN A 835 -20.39 -15.78 -33.73
CA ASN A 835 -19.69 -14.84 -32.87
C ASN A 835 -18.16 -14.95 -33.03
N ILE A 836 -17.43 -13.86 -32.82
CA ILE A 836 -15.99 -13.89 -32.62
C ILE A 836 -15.66 -14.55 -31.27
N LYS A 837 -14.37 -14.85 -31.02
CA LYS A 837 -13.91 -15.23 -29.68
C LYS A 837 -13.93 -13.99 -28.78
N TYR A 838 -14.54 -14.09 -27.60
CA TYR A 838 -14.58 -13.00 -26.62
C TYR A 838 -14.62 -13.53 -25.19
N TYR A 839 -14.33 -12.68 -24.22
CA TYR A 839 -14.36 -12.98 -22.79
C TYR A 839 -15.49 -12.16 -22.14
N TYR A 840 -16.23 -12.76 -21.21
CA TYR A 840 -17.37 -12.12 -20.54
C TYR A 840 -17.14 -12.13 -19.02
N CYS A 841 -17.33 -10.99 -18.35
CA CYS A 841 -17.22 -10.90 -16.90
C CYS A 841 -18.61 -10.97 -16.25
N GLU A 842 -18.89 -12.06 -15.53
CA GLU A 842 -20.17 -12.27 -14.83
C GLU A 842 -20.44 -11.17 -13.78
N ASN A 843 -19.40 -10.62 -13.15
CA ASN A 843 -19.53 -9.63 -12.08
C ASN A 843 -20.00 -8.25 -12.58
N CYS A 844 -19.54 -7.81 -13.76
CA CYS A 844 -19.81 -6.46 -14.27
C CYS A 844 -20.64 -6.42 -15.57
N GLY A 845 -20.97 -7.58 -16.16
CA GLY A 845 -21.79 -7.68 -17.37
C GLY A 845 -21.12 -7.21 -18.67
N LYS A 846 -19.79 -7.00 -18.64
CA LYS A 846 -19.01 -6.49 -19.78
C LYS A 846 -18.37 -7.61 -20.61
N TYR A 847 -18.05 -7.27 -21.86
CA TYR A 847 -17.40 -8.15 -22.83
C TYR A 847 -16.02 -7.58 -23.17
N PHE A 848 -15.05 -8.46 -23.44
CA PHE A 848 -13.65 -8.12 -23.65
C PHE A 848 -13.05 -8.94 -24.80
N ALA A 849 -12.08 -8.36 -25.52
CA ALA A 849 -11.39 -9.03 -26.62
C ALA A 849 -10.17 -9.87 -26.17
N ASP A 850 -9.82 -9.82 -24.88
CA ASP A 850 -8.59 -10.38 -24.30
C ASP A 850 -8.81 -11.01 -22.92
N GLU A 851 -7.93 -11.94 -22.55
CA GLU A 851 -7.98 -12.67 -21.27
C GLU A 851 -7.56 -11.85 -20.04
N ASP A 852 -6.87 -10.73 -20.25
CA ASP A 852 -6.51 -9.78 -19.20
C ASP A 852 -7.64 -8.77 -18.89
N GLY A 853 -8.71 -8.74 -19.70
CA GLY A 853 -9.84 -7.81 -19.54
C GLY A 853 -9.51 -6.34 -19.83
N THR A 854 -8.47 -6.06 -20.63
CA THR A 854 -7.99 -4.70 -20.89
C THR A 854 -8.68 -4.00 -22.06
N LYS A 855 -9.35 -4.75 -22.95
CA LYS A 855 -10.01 -4.25 -24.16
C LYS A 855 -11.50 -4.57 -24.14
N GLU A 856 -12.25 -3.73 -23.43
CA GLU A 856 -13.71 -3.75 -23.43
C GLU A 856 -14.28 -3.58 -24.85
N ILE A 857 -15.29 -4.37 -25.18
CA ILE A 857 -16.03 -4.35 -26.45
C ILE A 857 -17.54 -4.44 -26.18
N SER A 858 -18.37 -4.00 -27.11
CA SER A 858 -19.82 -4.15 -27.01
C SER A 858 -20.30 -5.55 -27.43
N LEU A 859 -21.45 -5.99 -26.92
CA LEU A 859 -22.13 -7.20 -27.39
C LEU A 859 -22.41 -7.16 -28.90
N SER A 860 -22.69 -5.98 -29.46
CA SER A 860 -22.86 -5.79 -30.91
C SER A 860 -21.61 -6.07 -31.73
N GLU A 861 -20.41 -5.90 -31.16
CA GLU A 861 -19.14 -6.20 -31.83
C GLU A 861 -18.75 -7.68 -31.71
N THR A 862 -19.39 -8.46 -30.83
CA THR A 862 -19.13 -9.90 -30.76
C THR A 862 -19.87 -10.70 -31.84
N VAL A 863 -20.99 -10.18 -32.36
CA VAL A 863 -21.92 -10.91 -33.25
C VAL A 863 -21.52 -10.87 -34.72
N ILE A 864 -21.48 -12.05 -35.35
CA ILE A 864 -21.31 -12.23 -36.79
C ILE A 864 -22.69 -12.52 -37.41
N GLN A 865 -23.11 -11.67 -38.36
CA GLN A 865 -24.42 -11.79 -38.99
C GLN A 865 -24.56 -13.06 -39.86
N LYS A 866 -25.79 -13.55 -40.01
CA LYS A 866 -26.12 -14.70 -40.87
C LYS A 866 -25.67 -14.44 -42.31
N PHE A 867 -25.27 -15.49 -43.03
CA PHE A 867 -24.98 -15.38 -44.46
C PHE A 867 -26.24 -15.10 -45.28
N PRO A 868 -26.13 -14.39 -46.42
CA PRO A 868 -27.24 -14.19 -47.35
C PRO A 868 -27.80 -15.53 -47.86
N PRO A 869 -29.12 -15.63 -48.07
CA PRO A 869 -29.74 -16.87 -48.49
C PRO A 869 -29.74 -17.04 -50.01
N GLU A 870 -29.76 -18.29 -50.47
CA GLU A 870 -29.75 -18.71 -51.87
C GLU A 870 -30.98 -19.57 -52.20
N ILE A 871 -31.29 -19.72 -53.49
CA ILE A 871 -32.30 -20.68 -53.97
C ILE A 871 -31.64 -22.00 -54.33
N ILE A 872 -32.02 -23.05 -53.61
CA ILE A 872 -31.49 -24.42 -53.74
C ILE A 872 -32.41 -25.36 -54.53
N GLU A 873 -33.63 -24.93 -54.87
CA GLU A 873 -34.58 -25.69 -55.71
C GLU A 873 -35.45 -24.73 -56.55
N GLY A 874 -35.84 -25.12 -57.77
CA GLY A 874 -36.78 -24.37 -58.63
C GLY A 874 -36.15 -23.38 -59.63
N ASN A 875 -34.86 -23.07 -59.52
CA ASN A 875 -34.18 -22.16 -60.44
C ASN A 875 -34.09 -22.72 -61.86
N ASN A 876 -34.24 -21.86 -62.88
CA ASN A 876 -34.36 -22.16 -64.31
C ASN A 876 -35.59 -23.01 -64.70
N ALA A 877 -36.67 -22.98 -63.91
CA ALA A 877 -37.93 -23.64 -64.26
C ALA A 877 -38.54 -23.06 -65.56
N THR A 878 -39.30 -23.87 -66.29
CA THR A 878 -40.04 -23.42 -67.48
C THR A 878 -41.49 -23.89 -67.53
N VAL A 879 -42.34 -23.03 -68.09
CA VAL A 879 -43.79 -23.16 -68.23
C VAL A 879 -44.23 -22.49 -69.53
N ASN A 880 -45.34 -22.92 -70.13
CA ASN A 880 -45.88 -22.30 -71.34
C ASN A 880 -46.95 -21.24 -70.98
N ASN A 881 -47.10 -20.21 -71.80
CA ASN A 881 -48.10 -19.16 -71.57
C ASN A 881 -49.53 -19.75 -71.54
N GLY A 882 -50.29 -19.43 -70.49
CA GLY A 882 -51.61 -19.99 -70.20
C GLY A 882 -51.61 -21.38 -69.53
N GLU A 883 -50.46 -22.02 -69.35
CA GLU A 883 -50.37 -23.35 -68.71
C GLU A 883 -50.65 -23.24 -67.20
N LYS A 884 -51.67 -23.96 -66.72
CA LYS A 884 -52.07 -23.98 -65.30
C LYS A 884 -51.19 -24.90 -64.46
N LYS A 885 -49.90 -24.56 -64.38
CA LYS A 885 -48.86 -25.29 -63.65
C LYS A 885 -48.29 -24.44 -62.52
N SER A 886 -48.23 -24.99 -61.31
CA SER A 886 -47.57 -24.36 -60.17
C SER A 886 -46.05 -24.47 -60.31
N LEU A 887 -45.32 -23.47 -59.81
CA LEU A 887 -43.85 -23.46 -59.78
C LEU A 887 -43.36 -23.36 -58.34
N THR A 888 -42.56 -24.34 -57.91
CA THR A 888 -42.03 -24.43 -56.53
C THR A 888 -40.55 -24.08 -56.50
N PHE A 889 -40.17 -23.29 -55.51
CA PHE A 889 -38.83 -22.79 -55.27
C PHE A 889 -38.49 -22.98 -53.78
N ARG A 890 -37.22 -23.27 -53.46
CA ARG A 890 -36.76 -23.44 -52.07
C ARG A 890 -35.57 -22.55 -51.78
N SER A 891 -35.66 -21.70 -50.77
CA SER A 891 -34.49 -21.02 -50.19
C SER A 891 -33.93 -21.79 -49.00
N ASN A 892 -32.61 -21.78 -48.83
CA ASN A 892 -31.90 -22.34 -47.69
C ASN A 892 -31.98 -21.50 -46.39
N ALA A 893 -32.67 -20.35 -46.41
CA ALA A 893 -33.00 -19.57 -45.22
C ALA A 893 -33.84 -20.36 -44.20
N ALA A 894 -33.73 -19.97 -42.93
CA ALA A 894 -34.62 -20.48 -41.88
C ALA A 894 -36.04 -19.95 -42.09
N PHE A 895 -37.07 -20.79 -41.84
CA PHE A 895 -38.46 -20.40 -42.06
C PHE A 895 -38.93 -19.24 -41.17
N ALA A 896 -38.34 -19.12 -39.97
CA ALA A 896 -38.59 -18.00 -39.06
C ALA A 896 -38.11 -16.63 -39.61
N ASP A 897 -37.13 -16.63 -40.52
CA ASP A 897 -36.55 -15.41 -41.08
C ASP A 897 -37.36 -14.86 -42.26
N PHE A 898 -38.43 -15.55 -42.70
CA PHE A 898 -39.21 -15.20 -43.90
C PHE A 898 -39.97 -13.87 -43.75
N ILE A 899 -39.74 -12.95 -44.69
CA ILE A 899 -40.42 -11.64 -44.73
C ILE A 899 -41.50 -11.61 -45.82
N ARG A 900 -41.16 -11.91 -47.08
CA ARG A 900 -42.08 -11.82 -48.23
C ARG A 900 -41.55 -12.54 -49.48
N VAL A 901 -42.44 -12.71 -50.46
CA VAL A 901 -42.08 -13.09 -51.83
C VAL A 901 -42.15 -11.86 -52.74
N GLU A 902 -41.24 -11.79 -53.71
CA GLU A 902 -41.22 -10.79 -54.78
C GLU A 902 -41.19 -11.48 -56.16
N LEU A 903 -41.79 -10.83 -57.16
CA LEU A 903 -41.65 -11.17 -58.58
C LEU A 903 -41.23 -9.92 -59.34
N ASP A 904 -40.14 -10.02 -60.10
CA ASP A 904 -39.53 -8.93 -60.88
C ASP A 904 -39.29 -7.64 -60.05
N GLY A 905 -38.86 -7.82 -58.80
CA GLY A 905 -38.60 -6.73 -57.84
C GLY A 905 -39.85 -6.07 -57.25
N LYS A 906 -41.02 -6.73 -57.32
CA LYS A 906 -42.29 -6.25 -56.72
C LYS A 906 -42.83 -7.29 -55.76
N THR A 907 -43.25 -6.87 -54.57
CA THR A 907 -43.92 -7.76 -53.60
C THR A 907 -45.13 -8.46 -54.21
N LEU A 908 -45.19 -9.78 -54.06
CA LEU A 908 -46.30 -10.62 -54.51
C LEU A 908 -47.37 -10.73 -53.42
N ASP A 909 -48.64 -10.80 -53.83
CA ASP A 909 -49.77 -10.99 -52.93
C ASP A 909 -49.81 -12.43 -52.37
N GLU A 910 -50.11 -12.60 -51.09
CA GLU A 910 -50.13 -13.93 -50.44
C GLU A 910 -51.19 -14.88 -51.04
N LYS A 911 -52.18 -14.38 -51.78
CA LYS A 911 -53.14 -15.22 -52.53
C LYS A 911 -52.49 -15.92 -53.74
N ASP A 912 -51.38 -15.39 -54.25
CA ASP A 912 -50.76 -15.79 -55.52
C ASP A 912 -49.61 -16.82 -55.31
N TYR A 913 -49.28 -17.15 -54.06
CA TYR A 913 -48.34 -18.22 -53.70
C TYR A 913 -48.79 -18.99 -52.43
N THR A 914 -48.01 -19.99 -52.04
CA THR A 914 -48.08 -20.69 -50.74
C THR A 914 -46.68 -20.88 -50.17
N LYS A 915 -46.56 -20.94 -48.84
CA LYS A 915 -45.28 -21.05 -48.10
C LYS A 915 -45.31 -22.23 -47.12
N ALA A 916 -44.20 -22.97 -47.00
CA ALA A 916 -44.10 -24.16 -46.14
C ALA A 916 -42.71 -24.30 -45.47
N GLU A 917 -42.69 -25.06 -44.37
CA GLU A 917 -41.52 -25.28 -43.49
C GLU A 917 -40.52 -26.32 -44.04
N GLY A 918 -39.32 -26.37 -43.44
CA GLY A 918 -38.23 -27.26 -43.84
C GLY A 918 -37.30 -26.62 -44.88
N SER A 919 -36.68 -25.49 -44.51
CA SER A 919 -36.25 -24.39 -45.41
C SER A 919 -37.45 -23.62 -45.99
N ILE A 920 -37.28 -22.39 -46.48
CA ILE A 920 -38.40 -21.62 -47.04
C ILE A 920 -38.80 -22.19 -48.40
N ILE A 921 -39.88 -22.96 -48.45
CA ILE A 921 -40.48 -23.45 -49.69
C ILE A 921 -41.59 -22.49 -50.12
N VAL A 922 -41.47 -21.89 -51.31
CA VAL A 922 -42.49 -21.02 -51.93
C VAL A 922 -43.02 -21.69 -53.19
N THR A 923 -44.34 -21.84 -53.30
CA THR A 923 -44.98 -22.33 -54.53
C THR A 923 -45.92 -21.29 -55.11
N LEU A 924 -45.63 -20.82 -56.32
CA LEU A 924 -46.52 -19.94 -57.09
C LEU A 924 -47.77 -20.71 -57.51
N ASN A 925 -48.94 -20.11 -57.27
CA ASN A 925 -50.23 -20.75 -57.49
C ASN A 925 -50.52 -20.87 -59.00
N ASN A 926 -51.03 -22.03 -59.43
CA ASN A 926 -51.16 -22.38 -60.84
C ASN A 926 -52.02 -21.43 -61.68
N ASN A 927 -53.05 -20.82 -61.10
CA ASN A 927 -53.85 -19.78 -61.75
C ASN A 927 -53.05 -18.49 -61.96
N PHE A 928 -52.25 -18.06 -60.97
CA PHE A 928 -51.38 -16.89 -61.08
C PHE A 928 -50.30 -17.10 -62.16
N VAL A 929 -49.61 -18.25 -62.14
CA VAL A 929 -48.60 -18.60 -63.17
C VAL A 929 -49.19 -18.55 -64.59
N SER A 930 -50.45 -19.00 -64.76
CA SER A 930 -51.13 -18.93 -66.07
C SER A 930 -51.48 -17.51 -66.57
N THR A 931 -51.27 -16.47 -65.75
CA THR A 931 -51.45 -15.05 -66.15
C THR A 931 -50.14 -14.31 -66.46
N LEU A 932 -48.99 -14.96 -66.28
CA LEU A 932 -47.68 -14.33 -66.51
C LEU A 932 -47.40 -14.13 -68.01
N SER A 933 -46.72 -13.03 -68.33
CA SER A 933 -46.28 -12.69 -69.69
C SER A 933 -45.24 -13.66 -70.24
N VAL A 934 -45.15 -13.79 -71.57
CA VAL A 934 -44.01 -14.49 -72.21
C VAL A 934 -42.72 -13.73 -71.92
N GLY A 935 -41.74 -14.38 -71.31
CA GLY A 935 -40.48 -13.76 -70.90
C GLY A 935 -39.68 -14.56 -69.87
N GLU A 936 -38.55 -14.02 -69.46
CA GLU A 936 -37.83 -14.43 -68.26
C GLU A 936 -38.34 -13.60 -67.07
N HIS A 937 -38.67 -14.28 -65.98
CA HIS A 937 -39.15 -13.69 -64.73
C HIS A 937 -38.21 -14.07 -63.58
N THR A 938 -38.04 -13.17 -62.61
CA THR A 938 -37.18 -13.37 -61.42
C THR A 938 -38.01 -13.39 -60.15
N LEU A 939 -38.02 -14.53 -59.46
CA LEU A 939 -38.56 -14.65 -58.10
C LEU A 939 -37.51 -14.19 -57.08
N GLY A 940 -37.93 -13.45 -56.06
CA GLY A 940 -37.19 -13.22 -54.83
C GLY A 940 -37.91 -13.83 -53.63
N ILE A 941 -37.19 -14.53 -52.75
CA ILE A 941 -37.63 -14.93 -51.42
C ILE A 941 -36.85 -14.08 -50.42
N VAL A 942 -37.51 -13.11 -49.80
CA VAL A 942 -36.88 -12.13 -48.91
C VAL A 942 -36.91 -12.65 -47.48
N SER A 943 -35.75 -12.66 -46.84
CA SER A 943 -35.55 -13.04 -45.43
C SER A 943 -34.73 -11.98 -44.70
N GLU A 944 -34.63 -12.04 -43.36
CA GLU A 944 -33.86 -11.07 -42.57
C GLU A 944 -32.39 -10.92 -43.02
N SER A 945 -31.73 -12.01 -43.43
CA SER A 945 -30.34 -12.02 -43.87
C SER A 945 -30.12 -11.63 -45.35
N GLY A 946 -31.19 -11.43 -46.13
CA GLY A 946 -31.09 -11.06 -47.55
C GLY A 946 -32.19 -11.68 -48.41
N THR A 947 -32.04 -11.56 -49.73
CA THR A 947 -33.03 -12.07 -50.71
C THR A 947 -32.44 -13.15 -51.59
N ALA A 948 -32.96 -14.37 -51.44
CA ALA A 948 -32.64 -15.49 -52.32
C ALA A 948 -33.39 -15.33 -53.64
N THR A 949 -32.70 -15.34 -54.78
CA THR A 949 -33.32 -15.13 -56.09
C THR A 949 -33.20 -16.33 -57.03
N ALA A 950 -34.21 -16.52 -57.88
CA ALA A 950 -34.24 -17.53 -58.93
C ALA A 950 -34.96 -17.02 -60.17
N LYS A 951 -34.53 -17.52 -61.33
CA LYS A 951 -35.12 -17.19 -62.63
C LYS A 951 -36.00 -18.33 -63.12
N PHE A 952 -37.05 -18.00 -63.86
CA PHE A 952 -37.85 -18.96 -64.62
C PHE A 952 -38.35 -18.35 -65.92
N THR A 953 -38.72 -19.18 -66.90
CA THR A 953 -39.14 -18.71 -68.23
C THR A 953 -40.56 -19.15 -68.58
N VAL A 954 -41.39 -18.18 -68.94
CA VAL A 954 -42.70 -18.39 -69.56
C VAL A 954 -42.52 -18.35 -71.07
N LYS A 955 -42.73 -19.48 -71.74
CA LYS A 955 -42.58 -19.63 -73.19
C LYS A 955 -43.87 -19.25 -73.93
N ALA A 956 -43.78 -18.87 -75.20
CA ALA A 956 -44.96 -18.71 -76.04
C ALA A 956 -45.71 -20.05 -76.19
N SER A 957 -47.04 -20.01 -76.18
CA SER A 957 -47.88 -21.21 -76.30
C SER A 957 -48.00 -21.63 -77.76
N GLU A 958 -47.61 -22.86 -78.09
CA GLU A 958 -47.74 -23.42 -79.44
C GLU A 958 -49.18 -23.88 -79.67
N ILE A 959 -49.92 -23.20 -80.57
CA ILE A 959 -51.31 -23.55 -80.91
C ILE A 959 -51.31 -24.55 -82.08
N PRO A 960 -51.79 -25.80 -81.90
CA PRO A 960 -52.00 -26.72 -83.01
C PRO A 960 -53.22 -26.27 -83.83
N ASN A 961 -53.09 -26.25 -85.15
CA ASN A 961 -54.10 -25.69 -86.06
C ASN A 961 -54.49 -26.70 -87.16
N GLU A 962 -55.45 -27.57 -86.84
CA GLU A 962 -56.19 -28.41 -87.81
C GLU A 962 -57.53 -27.75 -88.16
N SER A 963 -58.35 -28.17 -89.15
CA SER A 963 -58.46 -29.36 -90.02
C SER A 963 -59.16 -28.88 -91.32
N PRO A 964 -59.60 -29.67 -92.35
CA PRO A 964 -59.79 -31.15 -92.49
C PRO A 964 -59.05 -31.72 -93.75
N LYS A 965 -59.16 -32.94 -94.31
CA LYS A 965 -59.58 -34.36 -94.01
C LYS A 965 -59.27 -35.17 -95.31
N THR A 966 -59.33 -36.51 -95.47
CA THR A 966 -59.65 -37.70 -94.63
C THR A 966 -58.99 -38.92 -95.29
N GLY A 967 -58.53 -39.89 -94.49
CA GLY A 967 -58.48 -41.32 -94.83
C GLY A 967 -57.34 -41.79 -95.75
N ASP A 968 -56.52 -42.78 -95.39
CA ASP A 968 -56.36 -43.47 -94.10
C ASP A 968 -54.86 -43.56 -93.78
N ASP A 969 -54.48 -43.39 -92.51
CA ASP A 969 -53.17 -42.84 -92.16
C ASP A 969 -51.97 -43.81 -92.21
N ASN A 970 -50.86 -43.29 -92.74
CA ASN A 970 -49.66 -44.04 -93.06
C ASN A 970 -48.51 -43.74 -92.07
N MET A 971 -48.26 -44.65 -91.12
CA MET A 971 -47.31 -44.45 -90.03
C MET A 971 -45.85 -44.79 -90.41
N VAL A 972 -45.17 -43.86 -91.09
CA VAL A 972 -43.74 -44.03 -91.47
C VAL A 972 -42.91 -42.78 -91.15
N ALA A 973 -41.81 -42.96 -90.41
CA ALA A 973 -40.71 -42.01 -90.19
C ALA A 973 -41.10 -40.56 -89.78
N VAL A 974 -41.34 -40.26 -88.50
CA VAL A 974 -40.30 -40.18 -87.47
C VAL A 974 -40.76 -40.85 -86.17
N TRP A 975 -40.13 -41.97 -85.78
CA TRP A 975 -40.37 -42.61 -84.48
C TRP A 975 -39.24 -42.31 -83.51
N SER A 976 -39.59 -41.67 -82.40
CA SER A 976 -38.66 -41.19 -81.37
C SER A 976 -37.93 -42.33 -80.64
N PHE A 977 -36.72 -42.02 -80.17
CA PHE A 977 -35.85 -42.99 -79.50
C PHE A 977 -36.38 -43.49 -78.13
N ALA A 978 -35.93 -44.70 -77.80
CA ALA A 978 -35.77 -45.20 -76.42
C ALA A 978 -37.02 -45.45 -75.56
N ALA A 979 -37.79 -46.48 -75.94
CA ALA A 979 -38.45 -47.37 -74.97
C ALA A 979 -37.84 -48.79 -75.08
N VAL A 980 -36.64 -48.99 -74.50
CA VAL A 980 -35.90 -50.26 -74.54
C VAL A 980 -35.12 -50.49 -73.23
N LEU A 981 -34.88 -51.76 -72.88
CA LEU A 981 -33.98 -52.24 -71.82
C LEU A 981 -34.41 -52.04 -70.36
N SER A 982 -35.40 -52.85 -69.96
CA SER A 982 -35.15 -53.76 -68.84
C SER A 982 -34.43 -55.04 -69.36
N LEU A 983 -33.74 -55.75 -68.47
CA LEU A 983 -32.98 -57.01 -68.69
C LEU A 983 -31.63 -56.91 -69.45
N ALA A 984 -30.52 -57.16 -68.74
CA ALA A 984 -29.60 -58.29 -69.03
C ALA A 984 -28.43 -58.41 -68.02
N VAL A 985 -28.17 -59.65 -67.56
CA VAL A 985 -26.83 -60.31 -67.42
C VAL A 985 -25.72 -59.55 -66.64
N LEU A 986 -25.32 -59.95 -65.42
CA LEU A 986 -24.50 -61.12 -65.01
C LEU A 986 -23.10 -61.24 -65.66
N GLY A 987 -22.03 -61.07 -64.88
CA GLY A 987 -20.65 -61.42 -65.27
C GLY A 987 -19.60 -60.59 -64.50
N PHE A 988 -19.03 -61.09 -63.41
CA PHE A 988 -17.78 -61.88 -63.34
C PHE A 988 -16.47 -61.11 -63.69
N THR A 989 -15.69 -60.82 -62.64
CA THR A 989 -14.20 -60.80 -62.61
C THR A 989 -13.45 -59.73 -63.46
N THR A 990 -12.22 -59.26 -63.19
CA THR A 990 -11.14 -59.76 -62.28
C THR A 990 -10.09 -58.67 -61.92
N VAL A 991 -9.70 -58.58 -60.64
CA VAL A 991 -8.29 -58.50 -60.13
C VAL A 991 -7.42 -57.21 -60.28
N VAL A 992 -6.38 -57.13 -59.43
CA VAL A 992 -5.36 -56.06 -59.18
C VAL A 992 -5.90 -54.79 -58.50
N SER A 993 -5.69 -54.45 -57.22
CA SER A 993 -4.70 -54.81 -56.16
C SER A 993 -3.45 -53.90 -56.01
N LYS A 994 -3.53 -52.96 -55.05
CA LYS A 994 -2.47 -52.42 -54.14
C LYS A 994 -3.13 -51.29 -53.29
N LYS A 995 -3.05 -51.14 -51.96
CA LYS A 995 -2.22 -51.64 -50.81
C LYS A 995 -1.37 -50.51 -50.21
N LYS A 996 -1.48 -50.35 -48.88
CA LYS A 996 -0.97 -49.29 -47.96
C LYS A 996 -1.92 -48.07 -47.85
N ARG A 997 -2.38 -47.58 -46.69
CA ARG A 997 -1.98 -47.61 -45.25
C ARG A 997 -1.03 -46.47 -44.84
N ALA A 998 -1.51 -45.64 -43.92
CA ALA A 998 -0.83 -44.59 -43.13
C ALA A 998 -0.27 -43.39 -43.92
N LYS A 999 -0.87 -42.21 -43.71
CA LYS A 999 -0.67 -41.49 -42.44
C LYS A 999 -2.02 -41.21 -41.78
#